data_AF-A0A5K3F2D7-F1
#
_entry.id   AF-A0A5K3F2D7-F1
#
_cell.length_a   1.000
_cell.length_b   1.000
_cell.length_c   1.000
_cell.angle_alpha   90.00
_cell.angle_beta   90.00
_cell.angle_gamma   90.00
#
_symmetry.space_group_name_H-M   'P 1'
#
loop_
_entity.id
_entity.type
_entity.pdbx_description
1 polymer ?
#
loop_
_entity_poly.entity_id
_entity_poly.type
_entity_poly.pdbx_seq_one_letter_code
_entity_poly.pdbx_strand_id
1 'polypeptide(L)'
;MTAMREEVDNLALRLYYLNNAKIEVKSDITIMQRAAEKASSELSKAEQEKLQQDMLAHRMQRTVDKLTEDCELLKEQLAAAEDEVRAGESILKDMENQVFGIRMDRKRLMAHWTTSLIGLQRRNEAYSELMRDFNKKQEELTKVSSEIEGIKRDITLEQEAHERLTIQLHRTQGEIDALNKEHERLKTRHDELQKDYTQAQRIMDETDKNLDSANATQKSLDNEMDLLQKRLEKELTKKHELENQMDLLLREKLSANKATIYVKKMAANVHEQSRDLEAQAVILENTLANDSLAVAQIQAETRAMQEQAQELDKEIQKRTETLTKLQLNIKRANATVLRKQNSIDMLGQKLQRLLKESGGVELGPLEIMRNHLVKGIAAKQEEIGNLEQQWLKEQTDLMNKVKEKEKLGEDIARQQCCLSVLAKKKLRLDSEINTIERERTNLERDVVHLQNSMARLNKSIYTKRSSGTALEQENRLAEEDFVRSIREKEMQAVEAEGRLKEAIQEKEDLLAELIETERHIMLWEKKVQLVNETRHAVDSAVGKNELRAIRIEIQRMETRKAQIARQQEQLIQALEQSVQKRDTIITRNENAKVVKARQESSKTALLREIEDLRSKIGATEKAIVEYDEESEKLEAETKRLEKDLEDKYFACEAVRKRSAELNKQLQKLAETRQKNLIELQMRQHASRYWEQLLAGRYRRLCPTRQGAQSERERQIGRTRAMLAVVDRLTTEFPAIKQDLSAAWQILTDKLEQEERTEMHESDTSAT
;
A
#
# COMPACT_ATOMS: atom_id res chain seq x y z
N MET A 1 157.34 191.25 83.57
CA MET A 1 157.27 189.81 83.24
C MET A 1 155.83 189.36 83.33
N THR A 2 155.11 189.32 82.21
CA THR A 2 153.66 189.02 82.15
C THR A 2 153.33 187.90 81.16
N ALA A 3 153.99 187.87 80.00
CA ALA A 3 153.76 186.89 78.92
C ALA A 3 153.83 185.41 79.37
N MET A 4 154.71 185.07 80.33
CA MET A 4 154.92 183.68 80.81
C MET A 4 153.69 183.03 81.49
N ARG A 5 152.61 183.77 81.79
CA ARG A 5 151.37 183.17 82.33
C ARG A 5 150.35 182.82 81.24
N GLU A 6 150.26 183.62 80.19
CA GLU A 6 149.24 183.45 79.14
C GLU A 6 149.49 182.20 78.29
N GLU A 7 150.74 181.74 78.14
CA GLU A 7 151.06 180.49 77.43
C GLU A 7 150.63 179.23 78.20
N VAL A 8 150.63 179.26 79.53
CA VAL A 8 150.32 178.09 80.37
C VAL A 8 148.81 177.78 80.34
N ASP A 9 147.97 178.79 80.48
CA ASP A 9 146.51 178.61 80.49
C ASP A 9 145.99 178.14 79.11
N ASN A 10 146.60 178.61 78.02
CA ASN A 10 146.30 178.14 76.66
C ASN A 10 146.63 176.64 76.44
N LEU A 11 147.72 176.14 77.05
CA LEU A 11 148.08 174.72 76.97
C LEU A 11 147.14 173.83 77.79
N ALA A 12 146.70 174.28 78.96
CA ALA A 12 145.72 173.56 79.79
C ALA A 12 144.37 173.40 79.05
N LEU A 13 143.88 174.47 78.42
CA LEU A 13 142.64 174.47 77.64
C LEU A 13 142.70 173.49 76.46
N ARG A 14 143.86 173.40 75.78
CA ARG A 14 144.05 172.50 74.63
C ARG A 14 144.08 171.01 75.04
N LEU A 15 144.59 170.69 76.22
CA LEU A 15 144.57 169.33 76.78
C LEU A 15 143.15 168.87 77.14
N TYR A 16 142.29 169.76 77.63
CA TYR A 16 140.91 169.44 77.98
C TYR A 16 140.10 168.94 76.76
N TYR A 17 140.12 169.70 75.66
CA TYR A 17 139.41 169.31 74.43
C TYR A 17 139.89 167.97 73.83
N LEU A 18 141.21 167.72 73.83
CA LEU A 18 141.79 166.46 73.35
C LEU A 18 141.33 165.25 74.16
N ASN A 19 141.12 165.41 75.47
CA ASN A 19 140.70 164.29 76.33
C ASN A 19 139.20 163.98 76.19
N ASN A 20 138.34 164.99 75.95
CA ASN A 20 136.92 164.77 75.67
C ASN A 20 136.72 164.04 74.33
N ALA A 21 137.36 164.50 73.24
CA ALA A 21 137.26 163.85 71.93
C ALA A 21 137.70 162.37 71.94
N LYS A 22 138.68 162.02 72.79
CA LYS A 22 139.14 160.65 73.03
C LYS A 22 138.10 159.75 73.71
N ILE A 23 137.18 160.33 74.50
CA ILE A 23 136.07 159.61 75.14
C ILE A 23 134.95 159.39 74.13
N GLU A 24 134.59 160.42 73.35
CA GLU A 24 133.55 160.36 72.30
C GLU A 24 133.85 159.28 71.25
N VAL A 25 135.06 159.30 70.67
CA VAL A 25 135.50 158.28 69.69
C VAL A 25 135.48 156.86 70.28
N LYS A 26 135.72 156.71 71.60
CA LYS A 26 135.60 155.40 72.26
C LYS A 26 134.15 154.95 72.38
N SER A 27 133.20 155.84 72.71
CA SER A 27 131.78 155.47 72.68
C SER A 27 131.34 155.06 71.28
N ASP A 28 131.71 155.82 70.24
CA ASP A 28 131.31 155.52 68.86
C ASP A 28 131.82 154.16 68.37
N ILE A 29 133.06 153.79 68.70
CA ILE A 29 133.60 152.46 68.40
C ILE A 29 132.77 151.36 69.08
N THR A 30 132.36 151.52 70.34
CA THR A 30 131.51 150.52 71.02
C THR A 30 130.08 150.48 70.47
N ILE A 31 129.56 151.58 69.94
CA ILE A 31 128.26 151.64 69.25
C ILE A 31 128.36 150.91 67.91
N MET A 32 129.41 151.15 67.11
CA MET A 32 129.64 150.45 65.85
C MET A 32 129.87 148.94 66.04
N GLN A 33 130.60 148.52 67.07
CA GLN A 33 130.77 147.10 67.39
C GLN A 33 129.42 146.43 67.67
N ARG A 34 128.57 147.02 68.54
CA ARG A 34 127.22 146.50 68.82
C ARG A 34 126.32 146.52 67.58
N ALA A 35 126.46 147.51 66.70
CA ALA A 35 125.71 147.58 65.44
C ALA A 35 126.12 146.44 64.47
N ALA A 36 127.41 146.14 64.38
CA ALA A 36 127.93 145.04 63.56
C ALA A 36 127.56 143.66 64.13
N GLU A 37 127.66 143.46 65.45
CA GLU A 37 127.18 142.27 66.15
C GLU A 37 125.68 142.05 65.93
N LYS A 38 124.88 143.12 66.05
CA LYS A 38 123.45 143.08 65.78
C LYS A 38 123.16 142.70 64.33
N ALA A 39 123.78 143.37 63.36
CA ALA A 39 123.59 143.08 61.93
C ALA A 39 123.97 141.63 61.56
N SER A 40 125.05 141.11 62.14
CA SER A 40 125.44 139.69 62.01
C SER A 40 124.36 138.75 62.58
N SER A 41 123.80 139.08 63.75
CA SER A 41 122.71 138.30 64.35
C SER A 41 121.39 138.38 63.58
N GLU A 42 121.15 139.46 62.82
CA GLU A 42 119.97 139.64 61.97
C GLU A 42 120.15 138.92 60.63
N LEU A 43 121.35 138.95 60.04
CA LEU A 43 121.71 138.15 58.85
C LEU A 43 121.54 136.65 59.12
N SER A 44 122.09 136.14 60.23
CA SER A 44 122.00 134.71 60.57
C SER A 44 120.55 134.23 60.80
N LYS A 45 119.66 135.11 61.28
CA LYS A 45 118.21 134.83 61.34
C LYS A 45 117.58 134.77 59.96
N ALA A 46 117.88 135.74 59.09
CA ALA A 46 117.38 135.75 57.71
C ALA A 46 117.83 134.51 56.92
N GLU A 47 119.07 134.03 57.13
CA GLU A 47 119.57 132.77 56.57
C GLU A 47 118.80 131.55 57.09
N GLN A 48 118.50 131.48 58.39
CA GLN A 48 117.69 130.41 58.97
C GLN A 48 116.23 130.43 58.49
N GLU A 49 115.62 131.61 58.40
CA GLU A 49 114.27 131.79 57.85
C GLU A 49 114.23 131.40 56.37
N LYS A 50 115.25 131.74 55.58
CA LYS A 50 115.35 131.36 54.18
C LYS A 50 115.50 129.85 54.00
N LEU A 51 116.34 129.20 54.81
CA LEU A 51 116.49 127.74 54.83
C LEU A 51 115.16 127.04 55.18
N GLN A 52 114.36 127.60 56.10
CA GLN A 52 113.03 127.08 56.42
C GLN A 52 112.05 127.24 55.25
N GLN A 53 112.06 128.38 54.54
CA GLN A 53 111.26 128.58 53.32
C GLN A 53 111.63 127.58 52.23
N ASP A 54 112.92 127.36 51.97
CA ASP A 54 113.36 126.48 50.88
C ASP A 54 113.08 125.00 51.20
N MET A 55 113.19 124.61 52.47
CA MET A 55 112.73 123.30 52.95
C MET A 55 111.21 123.11 52.86
N LEU A 56 110.42 124.18 53.02
CA LEU A 56 108.97 124.15 52.78
C LEU A 56 108.65 124.06 51.28
N ALA A 57 109.29 124.87 50.44
CA ALA A 57 109.10 124.86 49.00
C ALA A 57 109.43 123.50 48.37
N HIS A 58 110.55 122.87 48.76
CA HIS A 58 110.92 121.52 48.32
C HIS A 58 109.95 120.43 48.83
N ARG A 59 109.33 120.60 50.00
CA ARG A 59 108.23 119.71 50.44
C ARG A 59 106.97 119.91 49.58
N MET A 60 106.61 121.16 49.29
CA MET A 60 105.45 121.48 48.45
C MET A 60 105.63 120.96 47.02
N GLN A 61 106.82 121.12 46.44
CA GLN A 61 107.15 120.54 45.13
C GLN A 61 106.95 119.02 45.14
N ARG A 62 107.55 118.29 46.11
CA ARG A 62 107.36 116.84 46.25
C ARG A 62 105.92 116.40 46.48
N THR A 63 105.04 117.26 46.99
CA THR A 63 103.59 116.97 47.04
C THR A 63 102.87 117.27 45.73
N VAL A 64 103.31 118.28 44.97
CA VAL A 64 102.81 118.54 43.62
C VAL A 64 103.21 117.40 42.67
N ASP A 65 104.48 117.00 42.67
CA ASP A 65 105.03 115.93 41.81
C ASP A 65 104.22 114.63 42.00
N LYS A 66 103.99 114.23 43.26
CA LYS A 66 103.15 113.07 43.60
C LYS A 66 101.70 113.22 43.18
N LEU A 67 101.09 114.38 43.41
CA LEU A 67 99.71 114.61 42.99
C LEU A 67 99.57 114.62 41.47
N THR A 68 100.61 114.99 40.71
CA THR A 68 100.63 114.80 39.26
C THR A 68 100.76 113.34 38.86
N GLU A 69 101.64 112.55 39.50
CA GLU A 69 101.74 111.09 39.29
C GLU A 69 100.40 110.40 39.60
N ASP A 70 99.78 110.68 40.75
CA ASP A 70 98.46 110.18 41.15
C ASP A 70 97.36 110.59 40.14
N CYS A 71 97.37 111.85 39.67
CA CYS A 71 96.43 112.34 38.66
C CYS A 71 96.65 111.77 37.26
N GLU A 72 97.84 111.27 36.93
CA GLU A 72 98.09 110.58 35.65
C GLU A 72 97.66 109.12 35.74
N LEU A 73 98.02 108.42 36.81
CA LEU A 73 97.54 107.06 37.11
C LEU A 73 96.00 106.98 37.12
N LEU A 74 95.33 107.95 37.75
CA LEU A 74 93.86 108.00 37.79
C LEU A 74 93.22 108.29 36.42
N LYS A 75 93.90 108.99 35.50
CA LYS A 75 93.42 109.17 34.12
C LYS A 75 93.55 107.88 33.31
N GLU A 76 94.67 107.16 33.45
CA GLU A 76 94.87 105.86 32.80
C GLU A 76 93.84 104.83 33.30
N GLN A 77 93.58 104.78 34.61
CA GLN A 77 92.53 103.95 35.20
C GLN A 77 91.12 104.34 34.72
N LEU A 78 90.82 105.65 34.60
CA LEU A 78 89.55 106.11 34.04
C LEU A 78 89.38 105.68 32.59
N ALA A 79 90.40 105.88 31.75
CA ALA A 79 90.37 105.50 30.33
C ALA A 79 90.19 103.99 30.13
N ALA A 80 90.89 103.17 30.93
CA ALA A 80 90.72 101.71 30.93
C ALA A 80 89.30 101.30 31.35
N ALA A 81 88.75 101.92 32.39
CA ALA A 81 87.36 101.68 32.81
C ALA A 81 86.33 102.12 31.76
N GLU A 82 86.57 103.22 31.05
CA GLU A 82 85.73 103.67 29.94
C GLU A 82 85.79 102.72 28.72
N ASP A 83 86.95 102.12 28.43
CA ASP A 83 87.08 101.08 27.41
C ASP A 83 86.38 99.78 27.83
N GLU A 84 86.51 99.34 29.09
CA GLU A 84 85.81 98.17 29.64
C GLU A 84 84.29 98.35 29.63
N VAL A 85 83.79 99.54 30.02
CA VAL A 85 82.35 99.87 29.97
C VAL A 85 81.86 99.86 28.52
N ARG A 86 82.57 100.48 27.57
CA ARG A 86 82.19 100.47 26.14
C ARG A 86 82.20 99.05 25.54
N ALA A 87 83.12 98.19 25.94
CA ALA A 87 83.12 96.78 25.57
C ALA A 87 81.90 96.04 26.17
N GLY A 88 81.59 96.28 27.45
CA GLY A 88 80.41 95.73 28.13
C GLY A 88 79.09 96.16 27.48
N GLU A 89 78.95 97.43 27.12
CA GLU A 89 77.78 97.95 26.39
C GLU A 89 77.60 97.29 25.02
N SER A 90 78.69 97.07 24.27
CA SER A 90 78.63 96.36 22.99
C SER A 90 78.15 94.91 23.16
N ILE A 91 78.70 94.20 24.15
CA ILE A 91 78.30 92.81 24.45
C ILE A 91 76.83 92.77 24.91
N LEU A 92 76.39 93.70 25.76
CA LEU A 92 75.01 93.79 26.22
C LEU A 92 74.05 94.01 25.05
N LYS A 93 74.39 94.92 24.14
CA LYS A 93 73.61 95.20 22.91
C LYS A 93 73.52 93.99 21.99
N ASP A 94 74.59 93.22 21.83
CA ASP A 94 74.57 91.98 21.05
C ASP A 94 73.74 90.88 21.73
N MET A 95 73.74 90.81 23.06
CA MET A 95 72.85 89.93 23.83
C MET A 95 71.38 90.36 23.72
N GLU A 96 71.07 91.66 23.73
CA GLU A 96 69.73 92.18 23.48
C GLU A 96 69.24 91.83 22.06
N ASN A 97 70.10 91.97 21.05
CA ASN A 97 69.81 91.57 19.67
C ASN A 97 69.51 90.06 19.57
N GLN A 98 70.31 89.20 20.24
CA GLN A 98 70.07 87.75 20.28
C GLN A 98 68.76 87.41 21.00
N VAL A 99 68.49 88.04 22.15
CA VAL A 99 67.23 87.87 22.90
C VAL A 99 66.02 88.34 22.08
N PHE A 100 66.15 89.42 21.30
CA PHE A 100 65.13 89.87 20.36
C PHE A 100 64.88 88.84 19.25
N GLY A 101 65.94 88.28 18.65
CA GLY A 101 65.86 87.19 17.68
C GLY A 101 65.10 85.97 18.23
N ILE A 102 65.52 85.46 19.39
CA ILE A 102 64.88 84.34 20.09
C ILE A 102 63.40 84.64 20.38
N ARG A 103 63.06 85.86 20.81
CA ARG A 103 61.66 86.29 21.03
C ARG A 103 60.85 86.31 19.73
N MET A 104 61.45 86.70 18.61
CA MET A 104 60.80 86.73 17.30
C MET A 104 60.57 85.32 16.74
N ASP A 105 61.56 84.44 16.86
CA ASP A 105 61.42 83.05 16.43
C ASP A 105 60.48 82.25 17.33
N ARG A 106 60.42 82.55 18.64
CA ARG A 106 59.36 82.00 19.52
C ARG A 106 57.97 82.45 19.06
N LYS A 107 57.79 83.71 18.63
CA LYS A 107 56.50 84.18 18.07
C LYS A 107 56.15 83.45 16.77
N ARG A 108 57.12 83.28 15.85
CA ARG A 108 56.94 82.52 14.61
C ARG A 108 56.57 81.07 14.88
N LEU A 109 57.32 80.38 15.74
CA LEU A 109 57.08 78.97 16.09
C LEU A 109 55.69 78.78 16.72
N MET A 110 55.27 79.66 17.62
CA MET A 110 53.91 79.63 18.18
C MET A 110 52.85 79.85 17.11
N ALA A 111 53.03 80.78 16.17
CA ALA A 111 52.09 81.01 15.08
C ALA A 111 52.00 79.81 14.11
N HIS A 112 53.13 79.18 13.78
CA HIS A 112 53.16 77.94 13.00
C HIS A 112 52.46 76.80 13.77
N TRP A 113 52.73 76.64 15.07
CA TRP A 113 52.11 75.61 15.90
C TRP A 113 50.59 75.78 16.02
N THR A 114 50.09 77.00 16.26
CA THR A 114 48.64 77.26 16.28
C THR A 114 48.00 77.01 14.91
N THR A 115 48.68 77.35 13.81
CA THR A 115 48.21 77.05 12.45
C THR A 115 48.15 75.54 12.19
N SER A 116 49.18 74.79 12.63
CA SER A 116 49.22 73.34 12.55
C SER A 116 48.14 72.67 13.42
N LEU A 117 47.84 73.23 14.60
CA LEU A 117 46.79 72.75 15.49
C LEU A 117 45.39 72.95 14.88
N ILE A 118 45.10 74.13 14.31
CA ILE A 118 43.87 74.38 13.55
C ILE A 118 43.78 73.44 12.33
N GLY A 119 44.91 73.20 11.64
CA GLY A 119 45.01 72.24 10.54
C GLY A 119 44.89 70.77 10.94
N LEU A 120 45.11 70.42 12.21
CA LEU A 120 44.80 69.11 12.79
C LEU A 120 43.32 69.03 13.16
N GLN A 121 42.79 70.05 13.86
CA GLN A 121 41.39 70.11 14.26
C GLN A 121 40.46 69.96 13.04
N ARG A 122 40.65 70.75 11.98
CA ARG A 122 39.85 70.67 10.74
C ARG A 122 39.90 69.31 10.04
N ARG A 123 41.03 68.60 10.14
CA ARG A 123 41.15 67.23 9.61
C ARG A 123 40.44 66.21 10.48
N ASN A 124 40.46 66.38 11.79
CA ASN A 124 39.71 65.53 12.72
C ASN A 124 38.19 65.75 12.57
N GLU A 125 37.75 67.01 12.38
CA GLU A 125 36.36 67.38 12.07
C GLU A 125 35.90 66.71 10.78
N ALA A 126 36.61 66.93 9.66
CA ALA A 126 36.29 66.31 8.36
C ALA A 126 36.36 64.77 8.40
N TYR A 127 37.29 64.19 9.16
CA TYR A 127 37.35 62.72 9.37
C TYR A 127 36.13 62.22 10.17
N SER A 128 35.67 62.97 11.17
CA SER A 128 34.48 62.62 11.95
C SER A 128 33.19 62.71 11.12
N GLU A 129 33.09 63.68 10.21
CA GLU A 129 32.00 63.79 9.23
C GLU A 129 32.03 62.61 8.25
N LEU A 130 33.20 62.31 7.66
CA LEU A 130 33.39 61.19 6.75
C LEU A 130 33.07 59.83 7.42
N MET A 131 33.50 59.62 8.67
CA MET A 131 33.14 58.43 9.44
C MET A 131 31.64 58.36 9.75
N ARG A 132 30.99 59.50 10.00
CA ARG A 132 29.54 59.55 10.24
C ARG A 132 28.74 59.22 8.99
N ASP A 133 29.18 59.68 7.82
CA ASP A 133 28.55 59.37 6.54
C ASP A 133 28.88 57.95 6.06
N PHE A 134 30.09 57.43 6.34
CA PHE A 134 30.42 56.02 6.15
C PHE A 134 29.47 55.11 6.96
N ASN A 135 29.24 55.43 8.25
CA ASN A 135 28.31 54.69 9.09
C ASN A 135 26.87 54.75 8.54
N LYS A 136 26.39 55.92 8.10
CA LYS A 136 25.07 56.03 7.40
C LYS A 136 25.01 55.12 6.17
N LYS A 137 26.05 55.09 5.33
CA LYS A 137 26.08 54.23 4.13
C LYS A 137 26.19 52.75 4.48
N GLN A 138 26.82 52.40 5.59
CA GLN A 138 26.79 51.03 6.12
C GLN A 138 25.39 50.64 6.62
N GLU A 139 24.65 51.55 7.29
CA GLU A 139 23.25 51.34 7.67
C GLU A 139 22.28 51.27 6.48
N GLU A 140 22.48 52.10 5.44
CA GLU A 140 21.72 52.00 4.19
C GLU A 140 21.98 50.65 3.50
N LEU A 141 23.24 50.20 3.46
CA LEU A 141 23.60 48.93 2.85
C LEU A 141 23.03 47.72 3.61
N THR A 142 22.95 47.76 4.95
CA THR A 142 22.29 46.69 5.72
C THR A 142 20.77 46.69 5.55
N LYS A 143 20.12 47.85 5.43
CA LYS A 143 18.69 47.96 5.07
C LYS A 143 18.42 47.35 3.70
N VAL A 144 19.13 47.79 2.65
CA VAL A 144 19.02 47.25 1.28
C VAL A 144 19.34 45.75 1.25
N SER A 145 20.30 45.27 2.04
CA SER A 145 20.57 43.83 2.16
C SER A 145 19.40 43.06 2.77
N SER A 146 18.76 43.60 3.81
CA SER A 146 17.57 43.00 4.44
C SER A 146 16.33 43.05 3.53
N GLU A 147 16.19 44.08 2.71
CA GLU A 147 15.16 44.21 1.67
C GLU A 147 15.38 43.17 0.56
N ILE A 148 16.63 42.99 0.09
CA ILE A 148 17.01 41.95 -0.87
C ILE A 148 16.75 40.55 -0.30
N GLU A 149 16.98 40.31 0.99
CA GLU A 149 16.61 39.05 1.64
C GLU A 149 15.09 38.86 1.78
N GLY A 150 14.34 39.94 2.01
CA GLY A 150 12.87 39.93 1.97
C GLY A 150 12.37 39.51 0.59
N ILE A 151 12.76 40.25 -0.44
CA ILE A 151 12.40 40.00 -1.84
C ILE A 151 12.82 38.58 -2.27
N LYS A 152 13.97 38.06 -1.81
CA LYS A 152 14.36 36.65 -2.06
C LYS A 152 13.40 35.65 -1.42
N ARG A 153 12.94 35.89 -0.18
CA ARG A 153 11.94 35.05 0.49
C ARG A 153 10.60 35.09 -0.24
N ASP A 154 10.17 36.28 -0.66
CA ASP A 154 8.93 36.48 -1.42
C ASP A 154 9.00 35.77 -2.78
N ILE A 155 10.14 35.88 -3.49
CA ILE A 155 10.39 35.12 -4.73
C ILE A 155 10.33 33.61 -4.50
N THR A 156 10.88 33.08 -3.40
CA THR A 156 10.77 31.64 -3.11
C THR A 156 9.34 31.21 -2.78
N LEU A 157 8.54 32.06 -2.13
CA LEU A 157 7.12 31.78 -1.86
C LEU A 157 6.28 31.79 -3.15
N GLU A 158 6.53 32.73 -4.05
CA GLU A 158 5.91 32.77 -5.39
C GLU A 158 6.37 31.59 -6.27
N GLN A 159 7.63 31.15 -6.15
CA GLN A 159 8.12 29.94 -6.82
C GLN A 159 7.41 28.68 -6.28
N GLU A 160 7.28 28.52 -4.97
CA GLU A 160 6.49 27.44 -4.37
C GLU A 160 5.01 27.49 -4.80
N ALA A 161 4.41 28.68 -4.88
CA ALA A 161 3.04 28.86 -5.36
C ALA A 161 2.90 28.46 -6.84
N HIS A 162 3.84 28.87 -7.69
CA HIS A 162 3.91 28.49 -9.09
C HIS A 162 4.13 26.98 -9.27
N GLU A 163 4.98 26.33 -8.47
CA GLU A 163 5.15 24.87 -8.49
C GLU A 163 3.85 24.15 -8.10
N ARG A 164 3.16 24.61 -7.03
CA ARG A 164 1.85 24.05 -6.62
C ARG A 164 0.81 24.20 -7.72
N LEU A 165 0.72 25.36 -8.38
CA LEU A 165 -0.15 25.61 -9.53
C LEU A 165 0.24 24.75 -10.75
N THR A 166 1.54 24.56 -11.01
CA THR A 166 2.06 23.70 -12.07
C THR A 166 1.70 22.23 -11.83
N ILE A 167 1.76 21.76 -10.58
CA ILE A 167 1.32 20.40 -10.19
C ILE A 167 -0.20 20.25 -10.35
N GLN A 168 -0.99 21.28 -9.98
CA GLN A 168 -2.43 21.28 -10.23
C GLN A 168 -2.75 21.24 -11.73
N LEU A 169 -2.09 22.05 -12.55
CA LEU A 169 -2.26 22.09 -14.01
C LEU A 169 -1.97 20.72 -14.65
N HIS A 170 -0.86 20.06 -14.28
CA HIS A 170 -0.55 18.72 -14.79
C HIS A 170 -1.56 17.65 -14.33
N ARG A 171 -2.13 17.77 -13.11
CA ARG A 171 -3.21 16.89 -12.65
C ARG A 171 -4.48 17.10 -13.46
N THR A 172 -4.94 18.35 -13.60
CA THR A 172 -6.13 18.66 -14.39
C THR A 172 -5.96 18.30 -15.87
N GLN A 173 -4.75 18.43 -16.43
CA GLN A 173 -4.47 17.95 -17.79
C GLN A 173 -4.53 16.42 -17.86
N GLY A 174 -3.98 15.70 -16.88
CA GLY A 174 -4.10 14.24 -16.80
C GLY A 174 -5.54 13.75 -16.63
N GLU A 175 -6.37 14.50 -15.89
CA GLU A 175 -7.81 14.28 -15.74
C GLU A 175 -8.55 14.54 -17.06
N ILE A 176 -8.25 15.64 -17.76
CA ILE A 176 -8.78 15.94 -19.11
C ILE A 176 -8.37 14.85 -20.11
N ASP A 177 -7.11 14.42 -20.12
CA ASP A 177 -6.62 13.36 -21.00
C ASP A 177 -7.24 12.00 -20.70
N ALA A 178 -7.61 11.73 -19.45
CA ALA A 178 -8.35 10.53 -19.05
C ALA A 178 -9.81 10.62 -19.49
N LEU A 179 -10.48 11.75 -19.23
CA LEU A 179 -11.86 12.01 -19.66
C LEU A 179 -12.01 11.98 -21.19
N ASN A 180 -11.03 12.49 -21.94
CA ASN A 180 -11.00 12.40 -23.40
C ASN A 180 -10.88 10.93 -23.88
N LYS A 181 -10.08 10.10 -23.19
CA LYS A 181 -9.98 8.66 -23.51
C LYS A 181 -11.25 7.89 -23.15
N GLU A 182 -11.96 8.28 -22.09
CA GLU A 182 -13.28 7.71 -21.79
C GLU A 182 -14.37 8.20 -22.75
N HIS A 183 -14.32 9.47 -23.16
CA HIS A 183 -15.22 10.03 -24.18
C HIS A 183 -15.08 9.30 -25.52
N GLU A 184 -13.85 9.12 -26.03
CA GLU A 184 -13.64 8.35 -27.28
C GLU A 184 -14.06 6.87 -27.13
N ARG A 185 -13.87 6.24 -25.97
CA ARG A 185 -14.41 4.87 -25.71
C ARG A 185 -15.94 4.81 -25.69
N LEU A 186 -16.59 5.80 -25.09
CA LEU A 186 -18.05 5.90 -25.06
C LEU A 186 -18.61 6.18 -26.46
N LYS A 187 -17.87 6.96 -27.26
CA LYS A 187 -18.17 7.29 -28.66
C LYS A 187 -17.99 6.09 -29.60
N THR A 188 -16.89 5.33 -29.52
CA THR A 188 -16.77 4.07 -30.30
C THR A 188 -17.87 3.08 -29.92
N ARG A 189 -18.21 2.98 -28.62
CA ARG A 189 -19.32 2.14 -28.16
C ARG A 189 -20.70 2.65 -28.61
N HIS A 190 -20.87 3.97 -28.78
CA HIS A 190 -22.06 4.55 -29.38
C HIS A 190 -22.14 4.21 -30.88
N ASP A 191 -21.03 4.34 -31.62
CA ASP A 191 -20.95 3.98 -33.04
C ASP A 191 -21.17 2.48 -33.27
N GLU A 192 -20.76 1.62 -32.32
CA GLU A 192 -21.07 0.18 -32.30
C GLU A 192 -22.57 -0.06 -32.07
N LEU A 193 -23.14 0.46 -30.97
CA LEU A 193 -24.56 0.34 -30.67
C LEU A 193 -25.47 0.94 -31.75
N GLN A 194 -25.00 1.98 -32.46
CA GLN A 194 -25.71 2.57 -33.59
C GLN A 194 -25.70 1.64 -34.81
N LYS A 195 -24.58 0.94 -35.09
CA LYS A 195 -24.53 -0.11 -36.12
C LYS A 195 -25.48 -1.24 -35.76
N ASP A 196 -25.40 -1.76 -34.53
CA ASP A 196 -26.27 -2.82 -34.01
C ASP A 196 -27.74 -2.43 -34.13
N TYR A 197 -28.10 -1.20 -33.76
CA TYR A 197 -29.46 -0.66 -33.94
C TYR A 197 -29.88 -0.62 -35.40
N THR A 198 -29.03 -0.12 -36.32
CA THR A 198 -29.36 -0.12 -37.76
C THR A 198 -29.43 -1.53 -38.36
N GLN A 199 -28.69 -2.49 -37.82
CA GLN A 199 -28.78 -3.90 -38.23
C GLN A 199 -30.07 -4.53 -37.70
N ALA A 200 -30.41 -4.33 -36.42
CA ALA A 200 -31.65 -4.80 -35.83
C ALA A 200 -32.87 -4.21 -36.56
N GLN A 201 -32.83 -2.92 -36.92
CA GLN A 201 -33.88 -2.28 -37.70
C GLN A 201 -34.00 -2.85 -39.12
N ARG A 202 -32.88 -3.17 -39.79
CA ARG A 202 -32.92 -3.89 -41.09
C ARG A 202 -33.51 -5.29 -40.97
N ILE A 203 -33.15 -6.07 -39.94
CA ILE A 203 -33.75 -7.40 -39.78
C ILE A 203 -35.23 -7.27 -39.42
N MET A 204 -35.64 -6.23 -38.69
CA MET A 204 -37.06 -5.92 -38.43
C MET A 204 -37.80 -5.62 -39.75
N ASP A 205 -37.27 -4.70 -40.56
CA ASP A 205 -37.79 -4.38 -41.89
C ASP A 205 -37.84 -5.61 -42.82
N GLU A 206 -36.95 -6.58 -42.65
CA GLU A 206 -36.95 -7.85 -43.39
C GLU A 206 -37.95 -8.86 -42.82
N THR A 207 -38.08 -8.96 -41.49
CA THR A 207 -39.11 -9.81 -40.86
C THR A 207 -40.52 -9.31 -41.12
N ASP A 208 -40.74 -7.99 -41.20
CA ASP A 208 -42.04 -7.41 -41.54
C ASP A 208 -42.41 -7.70 -43.01
N LYS A 209 -41.45 -7.60 -43.95
CA LYS A 209 -41.66 -8.01 -45.35
C LYS A 209 -41.93 -9.52 -45.46
N ASN A 210 -41.22 -10.34 -44.69
CA ASN A 210 -41.44 -11.78 -44.65
C ASN A 210 -42.82 -12.10 -44.07
N LEU A 211 -43.23 -11.41 -43.00
CA LEU A 211 -44.56 -11.52 -42.39
C LEU A 211 -45.67 -11.11 -43.39
N ASP A 212 -45.51 -10.00 -44.11
CA ASP A 212 -46.44 -9.58 -45.15
C ASP A 212 -46.54 -10.59 -46.30
N SER A 213 -45.41 -11.19 -46.72
CA SER A 213 -45.43 -12.25 -47.73
C SER A 213 -46.09 -13.53 -47.21
N ALA A 214 -45.91 -13.89 -45.94
CA ALA A 214 -46.55 -15.02 -45.30
C ALA A 214 -48.05 -14.79 -45.07
N ASN A 215 -48.45 -13.56 -44.73
CA ASN A 215 -49.85 -13.13 -44.67
C ASN A 215 -50.50 -13.18 -46.07
N ALA A 216 -49.75 -12.88 -47.13
CA ALA A 216 -50.24 -12.97 -48.50
C ALA A 216 -50.39 -14.42 -48.98
N THR A 217 -49.42 -15.29 -48.70
CA THR A 217 -49.54 -16.73 -49.00
C THR A 217 -50.59 -17.41 -48.15
N GLN A 218 -50.72 -17.06 -46.86
CA GLN A 218 -51.82 -17.53 -46.01
C GLN A 218 -53.17 -17.11 -46.61
N LYS A 219 -53.38 -15.84 -46.98
CA LYS A 219 -54.62 -15.40 -47.65
C LYS A 219 -54.87 -16.14 -48.97
N SER A 220 -53.82 -16.52 -49.72
CA SER A 220 -53.97 -17.36 -50.92
C SER A 220 -54.42 -18.78 -50.55
N LEU A 221 -53.80 -19.40 -49.54
CA LEU A 221 -54.13 -20.73 -49.05
C LEU A 221 -55.50 -20.79 -48.37
N ASP A 222 -55.92 -19.74 -47.67
CA ASP A 222 -57.26 -19.60 -47.11
C ASP A 222 -58.30 -19.52 -48.23
N ASN A 223 -58.05 -18.74 -49.29
CA ASN A 223 -58.91 -18.71 -50.49
C ASN A 223 -58.94 -20.05 -51.24
N GLU A 224 -57.81 -20.74 -51.36
CA GLU A 224 -57.74 -22.09 -51.94
C GLU A 224 -58.46 -23.13 -51.07
N MET A 225 -58.33 -23.04 -49.74
CA MET A 225 -59.07 -23.87 -48.79
C MET A 225 -60.57 -23.59 -48.90
N ASP A 226 -60.99 -22.34 -49.03
CA ASP A 226 -62.39 -21.95 -49.24
C ASP A 226 -62.94 -22.54 -50.54
N LEU A 227 -62.16 -22.51 -51.63
CA LEU A 227 -62.49 -23.12 -52.91
C LEU A 227 -62.48 -24.66 -52.85
N LEU A 228 -61.59 -25.26 -52.05
CA LEU A 228 -61.52 -26.70 -51.82
C LEU A 228 -62.63 -27.19 -50.89
N GLN A 229 -63.05 -26.42 -49.90
CA GLN A 229 -64.25 -26.67 -49.10
C GLN A 229 -65.50 -26.59 -49.98
N LYS A 230 -65.66 -25.52 -50.78
CA LYS A 230 -66.78 -25.38 -51.74
C LYS A 230 -66.77 -26.40 -52.89
N ARG A 231 -65.64 -27.08 -53.12
CA ARG A 231 -65.54 -28.28 -53.98
C ARG A 231 -65.88 -29.54 -53.19
N LEU A 232 -65.33 -29.71 -51.99
CA LEU A 232 -65.58 -30.84 -51.11
C LEU A 232 -67.06 -30.94 -50.74
N GLU A 233 -67.74 -29.83 -50.43
CA GLU A 233 -69.19 -29.77 -50.24
C GLU A 233 -69.94 -30.30 -51.47
N LYS A 234 -69.53 -29.93 -52.69
CA LYS A 234 -70.16 -30.39 -53.93
C LYS A 234 -69.86 -31.85 -54.24
N GLU A 235 -68.64 -32.31 -53.96
CA GLU A 235 -68.30 -33.72 -54.04
C GLU A 235 -68.89 -34.52 -52.87
N LEU A 236 -69.26 -33.90 -51.74
CA LEU A 236 -69.99 -34.50 -50.62
C LEU A 236 -71.48 -34.59 -50.92
N THR A 237 -72.11 -33.59 -51.56
CA THR A 237 -73.50 -33.73 -52.04
C THR A 237 -73.58 -34.79 -53.12
N LYS A 238 -72.65 -34.80 -54.09
CA LYS A 238 -72.54 -35.90 -55.07
C LYS A 238 -72.22 -37.24 -54.40
N LYS A 239 -71.34 -37.27 -53.40
CA LYS A 239 -71.01 -38.49 -52.65
C LYS A 239 -72.24 -38.98 -51.88
N HIS A 240 -73.08 -38.11 -51.34
CA HIS A 240 -74.34 -38.52 -50.72
C HIS A 240 -75.40 -38.92 -51.75
N GLU A 241 -75.49 -38.29 -52.92
CA GLU A 241 -76.33 -38.76 -54.04
C GLU A 241 -75.87 -40.15 -54.51
N LEU A 242 -74.55 -40.35 -54.64
CA LEU A 242 -73.92 -41.62 -54.98
C LEU A 242 -73.98 -42.63 -53.83
N GLU A 243 -73.94 -42.24 -52.57
CA GLU A 243 -74.09 -43.13 -51.40
C GLU A 243 -75.54 -43.54 -51.22
N ASN A 244 -76.52 -42.70 -51.53
CA ASN A 244 -77.92 -43.15 -51.60
C ASN A 244 -78.10 -44.17 -52.74
N GLN A 245 -77.45 -43.96 -53.89
CA GLN A 245 -77.40 -44.96 -54.97
C GLN A 245 -76.57 -46.20 -54.59
N MET A 246 -75.51 -46.04 -53.80
CA MET A 246 -74.61 -47.12 -53.43
C MET A 246 -75.15 -47.91 -52.24
N ASP A 247 -75.95 -47.35 -51.33
CA ASP A 247 -76.69 -48.09 -50.30
C ASP A 247 -77.83 -48.91 -50.91
N LEU A 248 -78.46 -48.40 -51.98
CA LEU A 248 -79.36 -49.21 -52.82
C LEU A 248 -78.62 -50.42 -53.44
N LEU A 249 -77.34 -50.26 -53.83
CA LEU A 249 -76.52 -51.32 -54.46
C LEU A 249 -75.68 -52.16 -53.48
N LEU A 250 -75.40 -51.68 -52.27
CA LEU A 250 -74.62 -52.37 -51.22
C LEU A 250 -75.51 -53.32 -50.41
N ARG A 251 -76.80 -52.98 -50.30
CA ARG A 251 -77.87 -53.96 -49.98
C ARG A 251 -77.86 -55.16 -50.92
N GLU A 252 -77.34 -55.01 -52.14
CA GLU A 252 -77.25 -56.11 -53.12
C GLU A 252 -75.89 -56.84 -53.14
N LYS A 253 -74.78 -56.28 -52.59
CA LYS A 253 -73.41 -56.73 -52.97
C LYS A 253 -72.28 -56.77 -51.92
N LEU A 254 -72.49 -56.58 -50.61
CA LEU A 254 -71.37 -56.50 -49.67
C LEU A 254 -70.68 -57.86 -49.34
N SER A 255 -69.46 -58.09 -49.86
CA SER A 255 -68.57 -59.22 -49.50
C SER A 255 -67.05 -58.95 -49.65
N ALA A 256 -66.30 -58.88 -48.53
CA ALA A 256 -64.82 -58.99 -48.34
C ALA A 256 -63.86 -57.95 -49.05
N ASN A 257 -62.74 -57.41 -48.51
CA ASN A 257 -61.58 -57.82 -47.63
C ASN A 257 -60.36 -58.44 -48.40
N LYS A 258 -59.05 -58.15 -48.14
CA LYS A 258 -58.31 -57.15 -47.30
C LYS A 258 -56.76 -57.15 -47.60
N ALA A 259 -55.98 -56.21 -47.02
CA ALA A 259 -54.52 -56.25 -46.71
C ALA A 259 -53.45 -56.20 -47.86
N THR A 260 -52.10 -56.10 -47.70
CA THR A 260 -51.14 -55.34 -46.82
C THR A 260 -49.66 -55.64 -47.24
N ILE A 261 -48.67 -54.70 -47.21
CA ILE A 261 -47.18 -54.93 -47.15
C ILE A 261 -46.37 -53.62 -46.92
N TYR A 262 -45.39 -53.58 -45.97
CA TYR A 262 -44.08 -52.84 -46.06
C TYR A 262 -43.19 -53.03 -44.80
N VAL A 263 -42.03 -53.71 -44.89
CA VAL A 263 -41.06 -53.89 -43.75
C VAL A 263 -39.56 -53.77 -44.18
N LYS A 264 -39.25 -53.79 -45.47
CA LYS A 264 -37.95 -54.27 -46.00
C LYS A 264 -36.76 -53.27 -46.01
N LYS A 265 -36.74 -52.21 -45.19
CA LYS A 265 -35.86 -51.02 -45.44
C LYS A 265 -34.83 -50.61 -44.37
N MET A 266 -34.72 -51.29 -43.23
CA MET A 266 -33.99 -50.74 -42.06
C MET A 266 -32.52 -51.18 -41.87
N ALA A 267 -32.02 -52.17 -42.60
CA ALA A 267 -30.77 -52.88 -42.26
C ALA A 267 -29.45 -52.20 -42.68
N ALA A 268 -29.48 -51.07 -43.41
CA ALA A 268 -28.29 -50.53 -44.07
C ALA A 268 -27.43 -49.57 -43.20
N ASN A 269 -28.00 -48.96 -42.15
CA ASN A 269 -27.48 -47.71 -41.59
C ASN A 269 -26.40 -47.86 -40.49
N VAL A 270 -26.05 -49.08 -40.09
CA VAL A 270 -25.29 -49.34 -38.84
C VAL A 270 -23.78 -49.50 -39.05
N HIS A 271 -23.33 -49.95 -40.23
CA HIS A 271 -21.92 -50.31 -40.45
C HIS A 271 -20.97 -49.14 -40.75
N GLU A 272 -21.49 -47.98 -41.13
CA GLU A 272 -20.65 -46.83 -41.54
C GLU A 272 -20.11 -46.06 -40.32
N GLN A 273 -20.96 -45.85 -39.30
CA GLN A 273 -20.64 -45.06 -38.10
C GLN A 273 -19.55 -45.67 -37.19
N SER A 274 -19.34 -47.00 -37.25
CA SER A 274 -18.34 -47.67 -36.41
C SER A 274 -16.90 -47.35 -36.79
N ARG A 275 -16.64 -46.82 -38.00
CA ARG A 275 -15.30 -46.72 -38.57
C ARG A 275 -14.63 -45.36 -38.35
N ASP A 276 -15.41 -44.31 -38.19
CA ASP A 276 -14.91 -42.94 -37.95
C ASP A 276 -14.45 -42.72 -36.50
N LEU A 277 -14.93 -43.54 -35.56
CA LEU A 277 -14.59 -43.45 -34.13
C LEU A 277 -13.18 -43.99 -33.84
N GLU A 278 -12.78 -45.09 -34.48
CA GLU A 278 -11.44 -45.69 -34.31
C GLU A 278 -10.34 -44.72 -34.80
N ALA A 279 -10.61 -43.95 -35.85
CA ALA A 279 -9.68 -42.96 -36.39
C ALA A 279 -9.41 -41.78 -35.44
N GLN A 280 -10.37 -41.43 -34.57
CA GLN A 280 -10.25 -40.30 -33.64
C GLN A 280 -9.41 -40.66 -32.40
N ALA A 281 -9.45 -41.91 -31.93
CA ALA A 281 -8.68 -42.38 -30.79
C ALA A 281 -7.15 -42.23 -31.00
N VAL A 282 -6.66 -42.65 -32.17
CA VAL A 282 -5.22 -42.64 -32.52
C VAL A 282 -4.64 -41.22 -32.57
N ILE A 283 -5.47 -40.20 -32.85
CA ILE A 283 -5.05 -38.79 -32.85
C ILE A 283 -4.88 -38.29 -31.39
N LEU A 284 -5.80 -38.66 -30.50
CA LEU A 284 -5.79 -38.24 -29.09
C LEU A 284 -4.61 -38.84 -28.30
N GLU A 285 -4.26 -40.11 -28.55
CA GLU A 285 -3.08 -40.75 -27.94
C GLU A 285 -1.78 -40.03 -28.33
N ASN A 286 -1.68 -39.56 -29.58
CA ASN A 286 -0.52 -38.82 -30.09
C ASN A 286 -0.38 -37.44 -29.44
N THR A 287 -1.49 -36.74 -29.13
CA THR A 287 -1.44 -35.48 -28.37
C THR A 287 -0.99 -35.70 -26.93
N LEU A 288 -1.51 -36.71 -26.24
CA LEU A 288 -1.14 -37.05 -24.85
C LEU A 288 0.35 -37.37 -24.69
N ALA A 289 0.97 -38.01 -25.69
CA ALA A 289 2.40 -38.28 -25.69
C ALA A 289 3.27 -37.01 -25.76
N ASN A 290 2.83 -36.00 -26.55
CA ASN A 290 3.56 -34.74 -26.69
C ASN A 290 3.46 -33.86 -25.44
N ASP A 291 2.25 -33.71 -24.87
CA ASP A 291 2.04 -32.92 -23.65
C ASP A 291 2.81 -33.49 -22.45
N SER A 292 2.88 -34.82 -22.35
CA SER A 292 3.70 -35.51 -21.33
C SER A 292 5.19 -35.18 -21.44
N LEU A 293 5.70 -34.97 -22.66
CA LEU A 293 7.11 -34.65 -22.91
C LEU A 293 7.41 -33.17 -22.59
N ALA A 294 6.48 -32.26 -22.88
CA ALA A 294 6.58 -30.85 -22.48
C ALA A 294 6.58 -30.67 -20.95
N VAL A 295 5.72 -31.42 -20.22
CA VAL A 295 5.72 -31.44 -18.75
C VAL A 295 7.06 -31.94 -18.19
N ALA A 296 7.68 -32.95 -18.81
CA ALA A 296 8.99 -33.46 -18.40
C ALA A 296 10.12 -32.42 -18.58
N GLN A 297 10.09 -31.63 -19.66
CA GLN A 297 11.06 -30.55 -19.89
C GLN A 297 10.95 -29.44 -18.83
N ILE A 298 9.74 -28.94 -18.55
CA ILE A 298 9.51 -27.89 -17.56
C ILE A 298 9.93 -28.34 -16.15
N GLN A 299 9.73 -29.62 -15.80
CA GLN A 299 10.22 -30.18 -14.54
C GLN A 299 11.75 -30.28 -14.46
N ALA A 300 12.45 -30.49 -15.57
CA ALA A 300 13.92 -30.49 -15.60
C ALA A 300 14.49 -29.08 -15.40
N GLU A 301 13.97 -28.08 -16.11
CA GLU A 301 14.38 -26.67 -15.97
C GLU A 301 14.13 -26.13 -14.55
N THR A 302 12.99 -26.50 -13.94
CA THR A 302 12.65 -26.11 -12.57
C THR A 302 13.68 -26.64 -11.54
N ARG A 303 14.18 -27.87 -11.73
CA ARG A 303 15.20 -28.47 -10.84
C ARG A 303 16.56 -27.78 -11.01
N ALA A 304 16.98 -27.50 -12.24
CA ALA A 304 18.23 -26.78 -12.51
C ALA A 304 18.26 -25.38 -11.84
N MET A 305 17.13 -24.67 -11.85
CA MET A 305 16.99 -23.38 -11.15
C MET A 305 17.07 -23.53 -9.62
N GLN A 306 16.51 -24.59 -9.04
CA GLN A 306 16.60 -24.86 -7.61
C GLN A 306 18.04 -25.21 -7.17
N GLU A 307 18.80 -25.94 -7.97
CA GLU A 307 20.20 -26.26 -7.68
C GLU A 307 21.09 -25.01 -7.71
N GLN A 308 20.88 -24.10 -8.68
CA GLN A 308 21.59 -22.81 -8.74
C GLN A 308 21.30 -21.92 -7.52
N ALA A 309 20.04 -21.88 -7.06
CA ALA A 309 19.69 -21.14 -5.84
C ALA A 309 20.41 -21.67 -4.59
N GLN A 310 20.50 -23.00 -4.44
CA GLN A 310 21.18 -23.62 -3.30
C GLN A 310 22.70 -23.37 -3.30
N GLU A 311 23.36 -23.23 -4.45
CA GLU A 311 24.80 -22.94 -4.47
C GLU A 311 25.11 -21.48 -4.11
N LEU A 312 24.22 -20.54 -4.48
CA LEU A 312 24.33 -19.13 -4.07
C LEU A 312 24.19 -18.95 -2.55
N ASP A 313 23.27 -19.66 -1.89
CA ASP A 313 23.16 -19.65 -0.42
C ASP A 313 24.45 -20.16 0.27
N LYS A 314 25.11 -21.17 -0.30
CA LYS A 314 26.40 -21.67 0.20
C LYS A 314 27.52 -20.63 0.04
N GLU A 315 27.50 -19.81 -1.02
CA GLU A 315 28.45 -18.69 -1.15
C GLU A 315 28.21 -17.58 -0.12
N ILE A 316 26.95 -17.23 0.15
CA ILE A 316 26.57 -16.23 1.15
C ILE A 316 27.08 -16.65 2.53
N GLN A 317 26.83 -17.90 2.93
CA GLN A 317 27.31 -18.44 4.22
C GLN A 317 28.85 -18.36 4.36
N LYS A 318 29.60 -18.75 3.32
CA LYS A 318 31.07 -18.65 3.27
C LYS A 318 31.56 -17.21 3.44
N ARG A 319 30.84 -16.21 2.91
CA ARG A 319 31.19 -14.78 3.07
C ARG A 319 30.85 -14.22 4.46
N THR A 320 29.77 -14.67 5.11
CA THR A 320 29.51 -14.30 6.52
C THR A 320 30.58 -14.84 7.47
N GLU A 321 31.13 -16.02 7.20
CA GLU A 321 32.21 -16.61 8.01
C GLU A 321 33.55 -15.85 7.94
N THR A 322 33.90 -15.23 6.82
CA THR A 322 35.14 -14.45 6.71
C THR A 322 35.01 -13.09 7.41
N LEU A 323 33.81 -12.51 7.39
CA LEU A 323 33.50 -11.22 8.02
C LEU A 323 33.63 -11.29 9.56
N THR A 324 33.13 -12.36 10.19
CA THR A 324 33.27 -12.57 11.65
C THR A 324 34.72 -12.76 12.08
N LYS A 325 35.53 -13.49 11.27
CA LYS A 325 36.97 -13.70 11.51
C LYS A 325 37.76 -12.38 11.48
N LEU A 326 37.39 -11.43 10.61
CA LEU A 326 38.01 -10.10 10.55
C LEU A 326 37.64 -9.22 11.76
N GLN A 327 36.37 -9.21 12.19
CA GLN A 327 35.93 -8.44 13.36
C GLN A 327 36.65 -8.85 14.66
N LEU A 328 36.99 -10.13 14.81
CA LEU A 328 37.70 -10.64 15.99
C LEU A 328 39.14 -10.12 16.10
N ASN A 329 39.80 -9.87 14.97
CA ASN A 329 41.17 -9.36 14.93
C ASN A 329 41.26 -7.87 15.32
N ILE A 330 40.28 -7.05 14.93
CA ILE A 330 40.20 -5.63 15.30
C ILE A 330 40.15 -5.46 16.83
N LYS A 331 39.37 -6.30 17.53
CA LYS A 331 39.28 -6.28 19.00
C LYS A 331 40.62 -6.59 19.70
N ARG A 332 41.53 -7.33 19.07
CA ARG A 332 42.86 -7.65 19.64
C ARG A 332 43.85 -6.50 19.51
N ALA A 333 43.79 -5.70 18.44
CA ALA A 333 44.69 -4.58 18.23
C ALA A 333 44.57 -3.51 19.35
N ASN A 334 43.34 -3.08 19.64
CA ASN A 334 43.06 -1.99 20.59
C ASN A 334 43.55 -2.28 22.03
N ALA A 335 43.54 -3.55 22.45
CA ALA A 335 44.03 -3.97 23.77
C ALA A 335 45.55 -3.80 23.97
N THR A 336 46.30 -3.55 22.90
CA THR A 336 47.76 -3.39 22.92
C THR A 336 48.18 -1.94 23.12
N VAL A 337 47.40 -0.98 22.60
CA VAL A 337 47.70 0.47 22.65
C VAL A 337 47.67 0.99 24.09
N LEU A 338 46.64 0.62 24.85
CA LEU A 338 46.42 1.02 26.25
C LEU A 338 47.59 0.70 27.20
N ARG A 339 48.50 -0.22 26.85
CA ARG A 339 49.61 -0.63 27.72
C ARG A 339 50.86 0.22 27.58
N LYS A 340 51.00 1.04 26.53
CA LYS A 340 52.21 1.83 26.28
C LYS A 340 52.16 3.25 26.89
N GLN A 341 50.98 3.77 27.20
CA GLN A 341 50.83 5.15 27.69
C GLN A 341 51.45 5.35 29.08
N ASN A 342 51.21 4.41 30.01
CA ASN A 342 51.56 4.54 31.44
C ASN A 342 53.08 4.52 31.74
N SER A 343 53.94 4.37 30.74
CA SER A 343 55.40 4.29 30.95
C SER A 343 56.12 5.64 30.88
N ILE A 344 55.44 6.72 30.48
CA ILE A 344 56.06 8.01 30.17
C ILE A 344 56.16 8.91 31.42
N ASP A 345 55.16 8.89 32.28
CA ASP A 345 55.00 9.87 33.39
C ASP A 345 56.08 9.72 34.50
N MET A 346 56.67 8.54 34.64
CA MET A 346 57.62 8.21 35.72
C MET A 346 59.01 8.88 35.61
N LEU A 347 59.36 9.47 34.45
CA LEU A 347 60.70 10.03 34.23
C LEU A 347 60.84 11.52 34.60
N GLY A 348 59.74 12.27 34.71
CA GLY A 348 59.78 13.73 34.92
C GLY A 348 60.35 14.18 36.27
N GLN A 349 60.17 13.40 37.35
CA GLN A 349 60.41 13.87 38.73
C GLN A 349 61.88 13.95 39.17
N LYS A 350 62.86 13.52 38.34
CA LYS A 350 64.28 13.44 38.77
C LYS A 350 65.13 14.71 38.56
N LEU A 351 64.71 15.64 37.71
CA LEU A 351 65.60 16.73 37.24
C LEU A 351 65.81 17.88 38.25
N GLN A 352 64.87 18.09 39.18
CA GLN A 352 64.73 19.36 39.92
C GLN A 352 65.71 19.61 41.09
N ARG A 353 66.69 18.74 41.36
CA ARG A 353 67.41 18.73 42.67
C ARG A 353 68.80 19.36 42.74
N LEU A 354 69.50 19.58 41.62
CA LEU A 354 70.97 19.77 41.62
C LEU A 354 71.48 21.22 41.37
N LEU A 355 70.60 22.23 41.40
CA LEU A 355 70.91 23.59 40.94
C LEU A 355 71.17 24.64 42.05
N LYS A 356 71.46 24.22 43.29
CA LYS A 356 71.45 25.11 44.47
C LYS A 356 72.81 25.41 45.14
N GLU A 357 73.92 24.80 44.71
CA GLU A 357 75.16 24.79 45.49
C GLU A 357 76.40 25.20 44.66
N SER A 358 76.80 26.47 44.74
CA SER A 358 78.20 26.96 44.90
C SER A 358 78.39 28.44 44.50
N GLY A 359 79.18 29.17 45.28
CA GLY A 359 79.59 30.57 45.03
C GLY A 359 80.23 31.18 46.30
N GLY A 360 81.30 31.98 46.16
CA GLY A 360 82.07 32.51 47.30
C GLY A 360 83.00 33.69 46.97
N VAL A 361 83.58 34.31 48.01
CA VAL A 361 84.44 35.52 47.99
C VAL A 361 85.52 35.39 49.11
N GLU A 362 86.54 36.24 49.36
CA GLU A 362 86.58 37.65 49.82
C GLU A 362 88.04 38.21 49.83
N LEU A 363 88.23 39.54 50.07
CA LEU A 363 89.46 40.15 50.64
C LEU A 363 89.19 41.54 51.29
N GLY A 364 90.15 42.10 52.06
CA GLY A 364 89.89 42.97 53.25
C GLY A 364 90.41 44.43 53.32
N PRO A 365 91.09 44.90 54.41
CA PRO A 365 90.52 46.04 55.17
C PRO A 365 90.91 47.50 54.85
N LEU A 366 92.13 47.82 54.38
CA LEU A 366 92.40 49.20 53.90
C LEU A 366 91.99 49.38 52.44
N GLU A 367 91.89 48.26 51.71
CA GLU A 367 90.95 48.14 50.60
C GLU A 367 89.50 48.38 51.07
N ILE A 368 88.99 47.87 52.20
CA ILE A 368 87.64 48.23 52.70
C ILE A 368 87.46 49.74 52.93
N MET A 369 88.50 50.55 53.23
CA MET A 369 88.31 52.01 53.37
C MET A 369 88.47 52.79 52.06
N ARG A 370 89.50 52.50 51.24
CA ARG A 370 89.57 53.03 49.87
C ARG A 370 88.30 52.65 49.12
N ASN A 371 87.92 51.39 49.25
CA ASN A 371 86.71 50.77 48.78
C ASN A 371 85.65 50.76 49.91
N HIS A 372 85.50 51.90 50.60
CA HIS A 372 84.23 52.42 51.13
C HIS A 372 83.81 53.65 50.35
N LEU A 373 84.76 54.45 49.85
CA LEU A 373 84.51 55.53 48.89
C LEU A 373 84.51 55.00 47.45
N VAL A 374 85.38 54.04 47.13
CA VAL A 374 85.32 53.24 45.89
C VAL A 374 84.23 52.17 45.98
N LYS A 375 83.83 51.62 47.15
CA LYS A 375 82.52 50.93 47.25
C LYS A 375 81.36 51.91 47.33
N GLY A 376 81.54 53.19 47.64
CA GLY A 376 80.46 54.18 47.59
C GLY A 376 80.16 54.58 46.16
N ILE A 377 81.20 54.97 45.42
CA ILE A 377 81.15 55.28 43.99
C ILE A 377 80.86 54.00 43.19
N ALA A 378 81.49 52.86 43.48
CA ALA A 378 81.12 51.59 42.84
C ALA A 378 79.75 51.10 43.27
N ALA A 379 79.25 51.29 44.50
CA ALA A 379 77.86 50.97 44.81
C ALA A 379 76.88 51.92 44.10
N LYS A 380 77.26 53.17 43.80
CA LYS A 380 76.44 54.04 42.93
C LYS A 380 76.57 53.70 41.44
N GLN A 381 77.72 53.21 40.98
CA GLN A 381 77.91 52.69 39.62
C GLN A 381 77.37 51.26 39.45
N GLU A 382 77.19 50.52 40.54
CA GLU A 382 76.55 49.21 40.64
C GLU A 382 75.05 49.38 40.89
N GLU A 383 74.58 50.41 41.58
CA GLU A 383 73.17 50.82 41.57
C GLU A 383 72.78 51.29 40.16
N ILE A 384 73.55 52.19 39.53
CA ILE A 384 73.34 52.61 38.15
C ILE A 384 73.46 51.40 37.21
N GLY A 385 74.49 50.57 37.33
CA GLY A 385 74.68 49.37 36.51
C GLY A 385 73.62 48.29 36.76
N ASN A 386 73.07 48.18 37.97
CA ASN A 386 71.93 47.32 38.27
C ASN A 386 70.63 47.90 37.74
N LEU A 387 70.44 49.22 37.75
CA LEU A 387 69.30 49.91 37.14
C LEU A 387 69.37 49.85 35.60
N GLU A 388 70.55 49.97 35.01
CA GLU A 388 70.80 49.75 33.58
C GLU A 388 70.60 48.29 33.21
N GLN A 389 71.05 47.33 34.04
CA GLN A 389 70.74 45.92 33.84
C GLN A 389 69.27 45.58 34.06
N GLN A 390 68.58 46.21 35.02
CA GLN A 390 67.15 46.05 35.25
C GLN A 390 66.38 46.62 34.05
N TRP A 391 66.71 47.83 33.61
CA TRP A 391 66.16 48.43 32.40
C TRP A 391 66.44 47.59 31.15
N LEU A 392 67.65 47.04 30.98
CA LEU A 392 67.97 46.12 29.87
C LEU A 392 67.20 44.79 29.98
N LYS A 393 66.97 44.26 31.19
CA LYS A 393 66.13 43.08 31.42
C LYS A 393 64.67 43.39 31.10
N GLU A 394 64.10 44.46 31.64
CA GLU A 394 62.75 44.94 31.36
C GLU A 394 62.53 45.27 29.89
N GLN A 395 63.50 45.87 29.20
CA GLN A 395 63.46 46.15 27.76
C GLN A 395 63.59 44.86 26.92
N THR A 396 64.38 43.89 27.37
CA THR A 396 64.48 42.56 26.75
C THR A 396 63.20 41.77 26.93
N ASP A 397 62.61 41.80 28.13
CA ASP A 397 61.34 41.15 28.45
C ASP A 397 60.18 41.84 27.73
N LEU A 398 60.17 43.17 27.63
CA LEU A 398 59.22 43.91 26.80
C LEU A 398 59.35 43.50 25.32
N MET A 399 60.57 43.40 24.79
CA MET A 399 60.80 42.93 23.42
C MET A 399 60.37 41.46 23.24
N ASN A 400 60.54 40.61 24.26
CA ASN A 400 60.05 39.24 24.25
C ASN A 400 58.51 39.19 24.30
N LYS A 401 57.86 40.03 25.11
CA LYS A 401 56.39 40.16 25.16
C LYS A 401 55.81 40.75 23.87
N VAL A 402 56.53 41.64 23.19
CA VAL A 402 56.17 42.10 21.82
C VAL A 402 56.26 40.94 20.83
N LYS A 403 57.36 40.19 20.79
CA LYS A 403 57.51 38.99 19.92
C LYS A 403 56.47 37.90 20.23
N GLU A 404 56.11 37.70 21.50
CA GLU A 404 55.02 36.80 21.90
C GLU A 404 53.67 37.31 21.40
N LYS A 405 53.37 38.61 21.55
CA LYS A 405 52.16 39.24 21.03
C LYS A 405 52.06 39.14 19.51
N GLU A 406 53.16 39.31 18.78
CA GLU A 406 53.24 39.17 17.33
C GLU A 406 52.93 37.71 16.91
N LYS A 407 53.57 36.72 17.55
CA LYS A 407 53.28 35.29 17.31
C LYS A 407 51.83 34.93 17.62
N LEU A 408 51.28 35.42 18.74
CA LEU A 408 49.87 35.23 19.08
C LEU A 408 48.95 35.90 18.04
N GLY A 409 49.36 37.04 17.47
CA GLY A 409 48.67 37.67 16.34
C GLY A 409 48.67 36.81 15.08
N GLU A 410 49.82 36.22 14.71
CA GLU A 410 49.90 35.24 13.61
C GLU A 410 49.02 34.02 13.86
N ASP A 411 49.06 33.46 15.08
CA ASP A 411 48.31 32.26 15.43
C ASP A 411 46.80 32.53 15.50
N ILE A 412 46.37 33.70 15.96
CA ILE A 412 44.96 34.15 15.85
C ILE A 412 44.55 34.27 14.37
N ALA A 413 45.39 34.85 13.51
CA ALA A 413 45.09 34.95 12.07
C ALA A 413 45.03 33.58 11.39
N ARG A 414 45.94 32.65 11.75
CA ARG A 414 45.90 31.23 11.32
C ARG A 414 44.61 30.56 11.77
N GLN A 415 44.23 30.71 13.04
CA GLN A 415 43.00 30.13 13.58
C GLN A 415 41.74 30.71 12.92
N GLN A 416 41.67 32.03 12.67
CA GLN A 416 40.58 32.66 11.93
C GLN A 416 40.47 32.12 10.50
N CYS A 417 41.59 31.91 9.81
CA CYS A 417 41.61 31.27 8.49
C CYS A 417 41.08 29.82 8.55
N CYS A 418 41.58 29.01 9.51
CA CYS A 418 41.10 27.65 9.74
C CYS A 418 39.61 27.59 10.07
N LEU A 419 39.09 28.49 10.90
CA LEU A 419 37.67 28.61 11.22
C LEU A 419 36.84 28.98 9.99
N SER A 420 37.32 29.88 9.12
CA SER A 420 36.67 30.22 7.85
C SER A 420 36.60 29.02 6.89
N VAL A 421 37.69 28.24 6.79
CA VAL A 421 37.72 27.00 5.99
C VAL A 421 36.79 25.93 6.58
N LEU A 422 36.77 25.76 7.89
CA LEU A 422 35.86 24.82 8.57
C LEU A 422 34.39 25.23 8.45
N ALA A 423 34.07 26.53 8.54
CA ALA A 423 32.72 27.04 8.33
C ALA A 423 32.24 26.81 6.89
N LYS A 424 33.09 27.07 5.89
CA LYS A 424 32.80 26.74 4.49
C LYS A 424 32.62 25.23 4.26
N LYS A 425 33.46 24.40 4.87
CA LYS A 425 33.30 22.93 4.83
C LYS A 425 32.00 22.48 5.49
N LYS A 426 31.63 23.08 6.63
CA LYS A 426 30.38 22.81 7.32
C LYS A 426 29.20 23.17 6.44
N LEU A 427 29.12 24.39 5.89
CA LEU A 427 28.03 24.80 5.00
C LEU A 427 27.88 23.88 3.79
N ARG A 428 28.98 23.38 3.23
CA ARG A 428 28.94 22.40 2.14
C ARG A 428 28.38 21.04 2.60
N LEU A 429 28.86 20.50 3.72
CA LEU A 429 28.33 19.27 4.32
C LEU A 429 26.85 19.40 4.73
N ASP A 430 26.46 20.54 5.33
CA ASP A 430 25.08 20.87 5.66
C ASP A 430 24.23 20.87 4.36
N SER A 431 24.74 21.39 3.24
CA SER A 431 24.04 21.34 1.94
C SER A 431 23.96 19.92 1.33
N GLU A 432 25.03 19.13 1.44
CA GLU A 432 25.08 17.72 1.01
C GLU A 432 24.07 16.87 1.82
N ILE A 433 23.97 17.10 3.13
CA ILE A 433 22.97 16.46 4.01
C ILE A 433 21.55 16.88 3.60
N ASN A 434 21.30 18.18 3.39
CA ASN A 434 19.98 18.67 2.96
C ASN A 434 19.53 18.06 1.61
N THR A 435 20.44 17.79 0.67
CA THR A 435 20.10 17.06 -0.57
C THR A 435 19.75 15.59 -0.30
N ILE A 436 20.53 14.89 0.53
CA ILE A 436 20.27 13.49 0.89
C ILE A 436 18.96 13.34 1.69
N GLU A 437 18.63 14.29 2.55
CA GLU A 437 17.35 14.31 3.27
C GLU A 437 16.15 14.53 2.33
N ARG A 438 16.28 15.42 1.33
CA ARG A 438 15.23 15.58 0.29
C ARG A 438 15.06 14.30 -0.52
N GLU A 439 16.14 13.70 -1.00
CA GLU A 439 16.14 12.42 -1.71
C GLU A 439 15.49 11.32 -0.87
N ARG A 440 15.85 11.22 0.42
CA ARG A 440 15.20 10.30 1.37
C ARG A 440 13.69 10.55 1.46
N THR A 441 13.24 11.79 1.64
CA THR A 441 11.78 12.06 1.72
C THR A 441 11.05 11.80 0.40
N ASN A 442 11.73 11.90 -0.75
CA ASN A 442 11.18 11.51 -2.04
C ASN A 442 11.01 9.98 -2.10
N LEU A 443 12.07 9.23 -1.78
CA LEU A 443 12.05 7.76 -1.73
C LEU A 443 11.02 7.23 -0.71
N GLU A 444 10.84 7.89 0.43
CA GLU A 444 9.80 7.54 1.42
C GLU A 444 8.38 7.74 0.83
N ARG A 445 8.14 8.81 0.05
CA ARG A 445 6.87 8.99 -0.67
C ARG A 445 6.69 7.97 -1.79
N ASP A 446 7.74 7.62 -2.52
CA ASP A 446 7.70 6.61 -3.58
C ASP A 446 7.41 5.21 -3.00
N VAL A 447 8.02 4.84 -1.88
CA VAL A 447 7.71 3.60 -1.14
C VAL A 447 6.24 3.58 -0.70
N VAL A 448 5.71 4.68 -0.16
CA VAL A 448 4.28 4.78 0.20
C VAL A 448 3.39 4.71 -1.05
N HIS A 449 3.78 5.30 -2.18
CA HIS A 449 3.03 5.18 -3.44
C HIS A 449 3.04 3.75 -3.99
N LEU A 450 4.18 3.05 -3.90
CA LEU A 450 4.30 1.64 -4.28
C LEU A 450 3.48 0.73 -3.35
N GLN A 451 3.51 0.95 -2.03
CA GLN A 451 2.67 0.23 -1.06
C GLN A 451 1.17 0.44 -1.36
N ASN A 452 0.73 1.68 -1.60
CA ASN A 452 -0.65 1.98 -2.01
C ASN A 452 -1.02 1.36 -3.37
N SER A 453 -0.06 1.22 -4.28
CA SER A 453 -0.26 0.55 -5.57
C SER A 453 -0.34 -0.97 -5.42
N MET A 454 0.48 -1.57 -4.56
CA MET A 454 0.42 -2.98 -4.19
C MET A 454 -0.89 -3.31 -3.45
N ALA A 455 -1.38 -2.44 -2.56
CA ALA A 455 -2.68 -2.60 -1.91
C ALA A 455 -3.85 -2.54 -2.91
N ARG A 456 -3.80 -1.61 -3.87
CA ARG A 456 -4.77 -1.55 -4.99
C ARG A 456 -4.71 -2.80 -5.87
N LEU A 457 -3.51 -3.28 -6.20
CA LEU A 457 -3.29 -4.52 -6.96
C LEU A 457 -3.85 -5.73 -6.22
N ASN A 458 -3.52 -5.90 -4.93
CA ASN A 458 -3.99 -7.00 -4.09
C ASN A 458 -5.52 -6.98 -3.94
N LYS A 459 -6.15 -5.80 -3.82
CA LYS A 459 -7.62 -5.68 -3.85
C LYS A 459 -8.20 -6.11 -5.19
N SER A 460 -7.57 -5.73 -6.31
CA SER A 460 -7.97 -6.17 -7.66
C SER A 460 -7.82 -7.69 -7.86
N ILE A 461 -6.70 -8.26 -7.42
CA ILE A 461 -6.45 -9.71 -7.42
C ILE A 461 -7.51 -10.43 -6.57
N TYR A 462 -7.84 -9.91 -5.38
CA TYR A 462 -8.89 -10.47 -4.53
C TYR A 462 -10.27 -10.43 -5.22
N THR A 463 -10.69 -9.29 -5.78
CA THR A 463 -12.00 -9.20 -6.46
C THR A 463 -12.07 -10.04 -7.73
N LYS A 464 -10.98 -10.16 -8.49
CA LYS A 464 -10.90 -11.06 -9.65
C LYS A 464 -10.89 -12.52 -9.23
N ARG A 465 -10.21 -12.89 -8.14
CA ARG A 465 -10.25 -14.25 -7.60
C ARG A 465 -11.62 -14.60 -7.05
N SER A 466 -12.28 -13.70 -6.31
CA SER A 466 -13.64 -13.96 -5.79
C SER A 466 -14.67 -14.07 -6.92
N SER A 467 -14.54 -13.25 -7.96
CA SER A 467 -15.34 -13.36 -9.18
C SER A 467 -15.07 -14.67 -9.93
N GLY A 468 -13.81 -15.12 -10.01
CA GLY A 468 -13.44 -16.41 -10.58
C GLY A 468 -14.05 -17.58 -9.82
N THR A 469 -13.93 -17.59 -8.48
CA THR A 469 -14.54 -18.64 -7.65
C THR A 469 -16.07 -18.64 -7.69
N ALA A 470 -16.71 -17.47 -7.92
CA ALA A 470 -18.15 -17.39 -8.12
C ALA A 470 -18.57 -18.01 -9.47
N LEU A 471 -17.85 -17.70 -10.55
CA LEU A 471 -18.07 -18.30 -11.87
C LEU A 471 -17.76 -19.81 -11.89
N GLU A 472 -16.75 -20.27 -11.15
CA GLU A 472 -16.49 -21.71 -10.94
C GLU A 472 -17.65 -22.40 -10.20
N GLN A 473 -18.27 -21.73 -9.22
CA GLN A 473 -19.42 -22.27 -8.50
C GLN A 473 -20.69 -22.27 -9.36
N GLU A 474 -20.92 -21.21 -10.14
CA GLU A 474 -22.03 -21.09 -11.10
C GLU A 474 -21.92 -22.15 -12.20
N ASN A 475 -20.73 -22.36 -12.77
CA ASN A 475 -20.48 -23.44 -13.73
C ASN A 475 -20.70 -24.83 -13.12
N ARG A 476 -20.20 -25.11 -11.91
CA ARG A 476 -20.43 -26.42 -11.24
C ARG A 476 -21.90 -26.66 -10.94
N LEU A 477 -22.67 -25.63 -10.58
CA LEU A 477 -24.12 -25.75 -10.39
C LEU A 477 -24.84 -26.01 -11.72
N ALA A 478 -24.45 -25.33 -12.80
CA ALA A 478 -24.97 -25.61 -14.14
C ALA A 478 -24.61 -27.02 -14.63
N GLU A 479 -23.37 -27.48 -14.40
CA GLU A 479 -22.94 -28.86 -14.67
C GLU A 479 -23.77 -29.89 -13.87
N GLU A 480 -24.00 -29.66 -12.58
CA GLU A 480 -24.87 -30.50 -11.76
C GLU A 480 -26.31 -30.53 -12.29
N ASP A 481 -26.88 -29.39 -12.68
CA ASP A 481 -28.25 -29.32 -13.21
C ASP A 481 -28.38 -29.90 -14.63
N PHE A 482 -27.34 -29.78 -15.47
CA PHE A 482 -27.27 -30.52 -16.74
C PHE A 482 -27.19 -32.04 -16.49
N VAL A 483 -26.38 -32.50 -15.54
CA VAL A 483 -26.30 -33.94 -15.18
C VAL A 483 -27.62 -34.45 -14.58
N ARG A 484 -28.36 -33.64 -13.81
CA ARG A 484 -29.71 -33.97 -13.34
C ARG A 484 -30.70 -34.07 -14.51
N SER A 485 -30.70 -33.09 -15.40
CA SER A 485 -31.55 -33.07 -16.60
C SER A 485 -31.28 -34.27 -17.52
N ILE A 486 -30.01 -34.65 -17.71
CA ILE A 486 -29.62 -35.86 -18.43
C ILE A 486 -30.21 -37.10 -17.74
N ARG A 487 -30.04 -37.27 -16.42
CA ARG A 487 -30.59 -38.41 -15.67
C ARG A 487 -32.11 -38.47 -15.69
N GLU A 488 -32.80 -37.33 -15.64
CA GLU A 488 -34.26 -37.28 -15.81
C GLU A 488 -34.69 -37.72 -17.21
N LYS A 489 -33.90 -37.40 -18.25
CA LYS A 489 -34.15 -37.85 -19.62
C LYS A 489 -33.80 -39.32 -19.84
N GLU A 490 -32.73 -39.82 -19.23
CA GLU A 490 -32.39 -41.25 -19.19
C GLU A 490 -33.52 -42.04 -18.50
N MET A 491 -34.03 -41.57 -17.35
CA MET A 491 -35.15 -42.19 -16.65
C MET A 491 -36.43 -42.18 -17.50
N GLN A 492 -36.78 -41.05 -18.14
CA GLN A 492 -37.92 -40.95 -19.05
C GLN A 492 -37.78 -41.87 -20.28
N ALA A 493 -36.56 -42.11 -20.76
CA ALA A 493 -36.28 -43.06 -21.83
C ALA A 493 -36.46 -44.52 -21.36
N VAL A 494 -35.95 -44.87 -20.17
CA VAL A 494 -36.13 -46.21 -19.57
C VAL A 494 -37.61 -46.49 -19.28
N GLU A 495 -38.37 -45.50 -18.79
CA GLU A 495 -39.82 -45.60 -18.61
C GLU A 495 -40.57 -45.78 -19.96
N ALA A 496 -40.07 -45.19 -21.04
CA ALA A 496 -40.64 -45.37 -22.38
C ALA A 496 -40.29 -46.74 -22.97
N GLU A 497 -39.06 -47.23 -22.75
CA GLU A 497 -38.68 -48.61 -23.09
C GLU A 497 -39.46 -49.66 -22.30
N GLY A 498 -39.75 -49.41 -21.02
CA GLY A 498 -40.59 -50.29 -20.19
C GLY A 498 -41.97 -50.45 -20.81
N ARG A 499 -42.65 -49.34 -21.07
CA ARG A 499 -43.97 -49.31 -21.74
C ARG A 499 -43.94 -49.91 -23.15
N LEU A 500 -42.82 -49.78 -23.87
CA LEU A 500 -42.66 -50.43 -25.17
C LEU A 500 -42.51 -51.96 -25.04
N LYS A 501 -41.81 -52.45 -24.02
CA LYS A 501 -41.68 -53.90 -23.72
C LYS A 501 -43.02 -54.48 -23.28
N GLU A 502 -43.74 -53.79 -22.40
CA GLU A 502 -45.12 -54.13 -21.99
C GLU A 502 -46.04 -54.25 -23.22
N ALA A 503 -46.08 -53.23 -24.09
CA ALA A 503 -46.89 -53.25 -25.30
C ALA A 503 -46.45 -54.29 -26.36
N ILE A 504 -45.19 -54.74 -26.33
CA ILE A 504 -44.70 -55.86 -27.15
C ILE A 504 -45.19 -57.19 -26.58
N GLN A 505 -45.17 -57.36 -25.26
CA GLN A 505 -45.70 -58.55 -24.59
C GLN A 505 -47.21 -58.67 -24.77
N GLU A 506 -47.99 -57.60 -24.50
CA GLU A 506 -49.44 -57.57 -24.77
C GLU A 506 -49.76 -57.96 -26.24
N LYS A 507 -48.96 -57.47 -27.19
CA LYS A 507 -49.10 -57.84 -28.61
C LYS A 507 -48.78 -59.32 -28.86
N GLU A 508 -47.78 -59.88 -28.20
CA GLU A 508 -47.37 -61.28 -28.38
C GLU A 508 -48.36 -62.25 -27.71
N ASP A 509 -48.89 -61.90 -26.54
CA ASP A 509 -49.99 -62.61 -25.88
C ASP A 509 -51.26 -62.59 -26.74
N LEU A 510 -51.67 -61.42 -27.26
CA LEU A 510 -52.81 -61.30 -28.18
C LEU A 510 -52.61 -62.05 -29.50
N LEU A 511 -51.36 -62.23 -29.96
CA LEU A 511 -51.04 -63.08 -31.12
C LEU A 511 -51.10 -64.57 -30.76
N ALA A 512 -50.71 -64.96 -29.54
CA ALA A 512 -50.87 -66.32 -29.06
C ALA A 512 -52.37 -66.69 -28.91
N GLU A 513 -53.17 -65.83 -28.26
CA GLU A 513 -54.63 -65.96 -28.19
C GLU A 513 -55.26 -66.07 -29.57
N LEU A 514 -54.86 -65.22 -30.52
CA LEU A 514 -55.34 -65.29 -31.90
C LEU A 514 -55.06 -66.66 -32.52
N ILE A 515 -53.83 -67.17 -32.41
CA ILE A 515 -53.44 -68.50 -32.91
C ILE A 515 -54.25 -69.62 -32.22
N GLU A 516 -54.58 -69.49 -30.94
CA GLU A 516 -55.46 -70.45 -30.25
C GLU A 516 -56.90 -70.37 -30.74
N THR A 517 -57.45 -69.17 -31.00
CA THR A 517 -58.78 -69.05 -31.61
C THR A 517 -58.81 -69.61 -33.04
N GLU A 518 -57.75 -69.41 -33.84
CA GLU A 518 -57.63 -70.02 -35.18
C GLU A 518 -57.55 -71.56 -35.10
N ARG A 519 -56.79 -72.12 -34.15
CA ARG A 519 -56.78 -73.57 -33.88
C ARG A 519 -58.16 -74.08 -33.47
N HIS A 520 -58.89 -73.35 -32.64
CA HIS A 520 -60.25 -73.71 -32.25
C HIS A 520 -61.22 -73.65 -33.44
N ILE A 521 -61.10 -72.64 -34.32
CA ILE A 521 -61.89 -72.54 -35.55
C ILE A 521 -61.63 -73.74 -36.45
N MET A 522 -60.36 -74.06 -36.77
CA MET A 522 -60.02 -75.25 -37.58
C MET A 522 -60.52 -76.56 -36.97
N LEU A 523 -60.49 -76.69 -35.63
CA LEU A 523 -61.01 -77.87 -34.94
C LEU A 523 -62.54 -77.97 -35.01
N TRP A 524 -63.26 -76.84 -35.00
CA TRP A 524 -64.70 -76.79 -35.24
C TRP A 524 -65.06 -77.05 -36.70
N GLU A 525 -64.32 -76.48 -37.67
CA GLU A 525 -64.48 -76.78 -39.09
C GLU A 525 -64.30 -78.28 -39.37
N LYS A 526 -63.26 -78.91 -38.81
CA LYS A 526 -63.02 -80.35 -38.93
C LYS A 526 -64.12 -81.19 -38.27
N LYS A 527 -64.68 -80.75 -37.14
CA LYS A 527 -65.89 -81.39 -36.55
C LYS A 527 -67.09 -81.27 -37.49
N VAL A 528 -67.32 -80.11 -38.10
CA VAL A 528 -68.43 -79.90 -39.06
C VAL A 528 -68.24 -80.74 -40.32
N GLN A 529 -67.01 -80.85 -40.84
CA GLN A 529 -66.67 -81.76 -41.94
C GLN A 529 -66.99 -83.22 -41.58
N LEU A 530 -66.52 -83.72 -40.44
CA LEU A 530 -66.82 -85.09 -39.97
C LEU A 530 -68.31 -85.33 -39.74
N VAL A 531 -69.07 -84.34 -39.25
CA VAL A 531 -70.53 -84.43 -39.10
C VAL A 531 -71.23 -84.47 -40.46
N ASN A 532 -70.75 -83.73 -41.46
CA ASN A 532 -71.29 -83.79 -42.83
C ASN A 532 -70.91 -85.11 -43.53
N GLU A 533 -69.68 -85.59 -43.39
CA GLU A 533 -69.23 -86.88 -43.91
C GLU A 533 -70.00 -88.05 -43.30
N THR A 534 -70.15 -88.09 -41.97
CA THR A 534 -70.95 -89.12 -41.30
C THR A 534 -72.43 -89.02 -41.66
N ARG A 535 -72.99 -87.81 -41.81
CA ARG A 535 -74.35 -87.62 -42.36
C ARG A 535 -74.47 -88.18 -43.78
N HIS A 536 -73.53 -87.88 -44.68
CA HIS A 536 -73.53 -88.43 -46.04
C HIS A 536 -73.34 -89.95 -46.06
N ALA A 537 -72.56 -90.52 -45.14
CA ALA A 537 -72.41 -91.96 -44.99
C ALA A 537 -73.70 -92.64 -44.47
N VAL A 538 -74.45 -91.99 -43.57
CA VAL A 538 -75.75 -92.47 -43.06
C VAL A 538 -76.87 -92.30 -44.10
N ASP A 539 -76.85 -91.23 -44.89
CA ASP A 539 -77.82 -91.04 -45.99
C ASP A 539 -77.49 -91.90 -47.24
N SER A 540 -76.29 -92.46 -47.31
CA SER A 540 -75.86 -93.37 -48.36
C SER A 540 -76.84 -94.55 -48.52
N ALA A 541 -77.12 -94.93 -49.76
CA ALA A 541 -78.24 -95.83 -50.08
C ALA A 541 -78.03 -97.30 -49.66
N VAL A 542 -76.89 -97.65 -49.07
CA VAL A 542 -76.48 -99.02 -48.71
C VAL A 542 -77.56 -99.75 -47.89
N GLY A 543 -78.04 -99.15 -46.79
CA GLY A 543 -79.11 -99.75 -45.97
C GLY A 543 -80.52 -99.66 -46.57
N LYS A 544 -80.75 -98.82 -47.58
CA LYS A 544 -82.09 -98.56 -48.15
C LYS A 544 -82.62 -99.73 -48.99
N ASN A 545 -81.75 -100.65 -49.44
CA ASN A 545 -82.14 -101.87 -50.15
C ASN A 545 -82.51 -103.03 -49.22
N GLU A 546 -81.74 -103.27 -48.15
CA GLU A 546 -82.03 -104.29 -47.14
C GLU A 546 -83.36 -103.98 -46.43
N LEU A 547 -83.57 -102.71 -46.07
CA LEU A 547 -84.83 -102.20 -45.52
C LEU A 547 -86.02 -102.23 -46.51
N ARG A 548 -85.83 -102.57 -47.78
CA ARG A 548 -86.91 -102.90 -48.72
C ARG A 548 -87.14 -104.41 -48.78
N ALA A 549 -86.09 -105.21 -48.85
CA ALA A 549 -86.17 -106.67 -48.83
C ALA A 549 -86.90 -107.20 -47.58
N ILE A 550 -86.54 -106.68 -46.39
CA ILE A 550 -87.20 -107.02 -45.12
C ILE A 550 -88.70 -106.67 -45.14
N ARG A 551 -89.08 -105.52 -45.72
CA ARG A 551 -90.50 -105.11 -45.82
C ARG A 551 -91.31 -105.98 -46.77
N ILE A 552 -90.72 -106.41 -47.89
CA ILE A 552 -91.36 -107.33 -48.83
C ILE A 552 -91.58 -108.70 -48.18
N GLU A 553 -90.60 -109.23 -47.46
CA GLU A 553 -90.74 -110.53 -46.79
C GLU A 553 -91.71 -110.46 -45.58
N ILE A 554 -91.82 -109.32 -44.89
CA ILE A 554 -92.89 -109.09 -43.89
C ILE A 554 -94.28 -109.18 -44.54
N GLN A 555 -94.55 -108.46 -45.64
CA GLN A 555 -95.83 -108.57 -46.34
C GLN A 555 -96.11 -110.00 -46.84
N ARG A 556 -95.06 -110.73 -47.25
CA ARG A 556 -95.14 -112.15 -47.64
C ARG A 556 -95.48 -113.07 -46.47
N MET A 557 -94.97 -112.78 -45.28
CA MET A 557 -95.29 -113.51 -44.05
C MET A 557 -96.70 -113.18 -43.54
N GLU A 558 -97.15 -111.94 -43.65
CA GLU A 558 -98.52 -111.51 -43.29
C GLU A 558 -99.58 -112.14 -44.20
N THR A 559 -99.36 -112.12 -45.51
CA THR A 559 -100.24 -112.80 -46.48
C THR A 559 -100.26 -114.32 -46.25
N ARG A 560 -99.12 -114.95 -45.95
CA ARG A 560 -99.05 -116.37 -45.58
C ARG A 560 -99.78 -116.69 -44.27
N LYS A 561 -99.71 -115.80 -43.26
CA LYS A 561 -100.49 -115.91 -42.01
C LYS A 561 -102.01 -115.87 -42.27
N ALA A 562 -102.46 -114.95 -43.12
CA ALA A 562 -103.87 -114.84 -43.51
C ALA A 562 -104.37 -116.07 -44.30
N GLN A 563 -103.50 -116.68 -45.12
CA GLN A 563 -103.81 -117.90 -45.86
C GLN A 563 -103.90 -119.13 -44.94
N ILE A 564 -103.00 -119.26 -43.96
CA ILE A 564 -103.01 -120.34 -42.95
C ILE A 564 -104.29 -120.28 -42.11
N ALA A 565 -104.71 -119.09 -41.66
CA ALA A 565 -105.93 -118.93 -40.84
C ALA A 565 -107.18 -119.51 -41.54
N ARG A 566 -107.37 -119.21 -42.83
CA ARG A 566 -108.50 -119.75 -43.63
C ARG A 566 -108.42 -121.27 -43.84
N GLN A 567 -107.22 -121.84 -43.86
CA GLN A 567 -107.03 -123.29 -43.98
C GLN A 567 -107.29 -124.02 -42.64
N GLN A 568 -106.97 -123.42 -41.49
CA GLN A 568 -107.27 -123.99 -40.18
C GLN A 568 -108.79 -124.13 -39.96
N GLU A 569 -109.57 -123.14 -40.35
CA GLU A 569 -111.03 -123.13 -40.16
C GLU A 569 -111.74 -124.23 -40.99
N GLN A 570 -111.25 -124.51 -42.20
CA GLN A 570 -111.70 -125.64 -43.03
C GLN A 570 -111.22 -127.00 -42.51
N LEU A 571 -110.03 -127.06 -41.90
CA LEU A 571 -109.49 -128.29 -41.29
C LEU A 571 -110.26 -128.71 -40.04
N ILE A 572 -110.78 -127.77 -39.23
CA ILE A 572 -111.55 -128.09 -38.02
C ILE A 572 -112.83 -128.86 -38.36
N GLN A 573 -113.59 -128.45 -39.39
CA GLN A 573 -114.78 -129.20 -39.81
C GLN A 573 -114.48 -130.59 -40.41
N ALA A 574 -113.27 -130.81 -40.92
CA ALA A 574 -112.82 -132.13 -41.38
C ALA A 574 -112.38 -133.03 -40.20
N LEU A 575 -111.70 -132.44 -39.20
CA LEU A 575 -111.19 -133.14 -38.01
C LEU A 575 -112.30 -133.77 -37.15
N GLU A 576 -113.51 -133.21 -37.15
CA GLU A 576 -114.64 -133.72 -36.36
C GLU A 576 -115.28 -135.00 -36.96
N GLN A 577 -115.09 -135.27 -38.25
CA GLN A 577 -115.63 -136.47 -38.90
C GLN A 577 -114.57 -137.52 -39.31
N SER A 578 -113.29 -137.15 -39.45
CA SER A 578 -112.26 -138.06 -39.98
C SER A 578 -111.59 -139.00 -38.96
N VAL A 579 -112.38 -139.56 -38.02
CA VAL A 579 -112.14 -140.86 -37.34
C VAL A 579 -110.82 -140.98 -36.56
N GLN A 580 -110.81 -141.00 -35.22
CA GLN A 580 -111.06 -142.20 -34.37
C GLN A 580 -110.28 -143.50 -34.69
N LYS A 581 -109.45 -143.58 -35.75
CA LYS A 581 -108.62 -144.74 -36.13
C LYS A 581 -107.35 -144.32 -36.90
N ARG A 582 -106.41 -143.71 -36.19
CA ARG A 582 -104.95 -143.78 -36.36
C ARG A 582 -104.31 -142.94 -35.27
N ASP A 583 -103.91 -143.54 -34.16
CA ASP A 583 -102.67 -144.33 -34.02
C ASP A 583 -101.42 -143.47 -34.21
N THR A 584 -100.91 -143.01 -33.06
CA THR A 584 -99.49 -143.11 -32.66
C THR A 584 -98.37 -143.00 -33.72
N ILE A 585 -97.48 -142.05 -33.44
CA ILE A 585 -96.00 -142.19 -33.47
C ILE A 585 -95.27 -141.93 -34.81
N ILE A 586 -94.02 -141.45 -34.67
CA ILE A 586 -92.88 -141.49 -35.62
C ILE A 586 -92.52 -140.25 -36.50
N THR A 587 -91.81 -139.30 -35.86
CA THR A 587 -90.49 -138.73 -36.27
C THR A 587 -90.39 -137.76 -37.48
N ARG A 588 -89.26 -137.09 -37.82
CA ARG A 588 -87.81 -137.09 -37.43
C ARG A 588 -87.25 -135.66 -37.73
N ASN A 589 -86.33 -134.98 -37.04
CA ASN A 589 -85.09 -135.26 -36.27
C ASN A 589 -83.78 -135.33 -37.11
N GLU A 590 -82.66 -134.88 -36.51
CA GLU A 590 -81.22 -134.95 -36.96
C GLU A 590 -80.68 -133.88 -37.96
N ASN A 591 -79.34 -133.64 -38.11
CA ASN A 591 -78.37 -133.08 -37.13
C ASN A 591 -76.94 -132.71 -37.70
N ALA A 592 -76.34 -131.62 -37.17
CA ALA A 592 -74.90 -131.39 -36.85
C ALA A 592 -73.73 -131.23 -37.91
N LYS A 593 -72.57 -130.74 -37.39
CA LYS A 593 -71.14 -130.70 -37.91
C LYS A 593 -70.70 -129.46 -38.75
N VAL A 594 -69.44 -128.94 -38.80
CA VAL A 594 -68.08 -129.16 -38.18
C VAL A 594 -67.16 -127.95 -38.59
N VAL A 595 -65.94 -127.59 -38.09
CA VAL A 595 -65.24 -127.50 -36.77
C VAL A 595 -63.69 -127.37 -36.98
N LYS A 596 -62.95 -126.36 -36.43
CA LYS A 596 -61.45 -126.36 -36.24
C LYS A 596 -60.78 -125.11 -35.57
N ALA A 597 -59.80 -125.36 -34.68
CA ALA A 597 -58.39 -124.83 -34.55
C ALA A 597 -58.00 -123.31 -34.42
N ARG A 598 -56.89 -122.89 -33.74
CA ARG A 598 -56.02 -123.45 -32.64
C ARG A 598 -54.88 -122.46 -32.19
N GLN A 599 -54.38 -122.63 -30.95
CA GLN A 599 -52.96 -122.54 -30.49
C GLN A 599 -52.36 -121.21 -29.93
N GLU A 600 -51.28 -121.36 -29.14
CA GLU A 600 -50.65 -120.36 -28.26
C GLU A 600 -49.19 -120.02 -28.63
N SER A 601 -48.65 -118.89 -28.14
CA SER A 601 -47.30 -118.81 -27.53
C SER A 601 -47.01 -117.41 -26.95
N SER A 602 -46.38 -117.34 -25.77
CA SER A 602 -45.91 -116.07 -25.18
C SER A 602 -44.58 -116.27 -24.44
N LYS A 603 -43.50 -115.69 -24.98
CA LYS A 603 -42.20 -115.55 -24.29
C LYS A 603 -41.28 -114.44 -24.83
N THR A 604 -41.72 -113.70 -25.86
CA THR A 604 -40.95 -112.67 -26.57
C THR A 604 -41.44 -111.23 -26.32
N ALA A 605 -42.55 -111.05 -25.60
CA ALA A 605 -43.04 -109.72 -25.21
C ALA A 605 -42.24 -109.14 -24.01
N LEU A 606 -42.17 -109.91 -22.91
CA LEU A 606 -41.59 -109.49 -21.63
C LEU A 606 -40.12 -109.03 -21.67
N LEU A 607 -39.35 -109.43 -22.69
CA LEU A 607 -37.97 -108.97 -22.84
C LEU A 607 -37.86 -107.56 -23.44
N ARG A 608 -38.87 -107.07 -24.17
CA ARG A 608 -38.87 -105.69 -24.70
C ARG A 608 -39.33 -104.68 -23.65
N GLU A 609 -40.33 -105.03 -22.84
CA GLU A 609 -40.85 -104.15 -21.79
C GLU A 609 -39.77 -103.82 -20.74
N ILE A 610 -38.87 -104.76 -20.42
CA ILE A 610 -37.76 -104.54 -19.49
C ILE A 610 -36.72 -103.56 -20.05
N GLU A 611 -36.50 -103.55 -21.37
CA GLU A 611 -35.53 -102.69 -22.04
C GLU A 611 -36.08 -101.26 -22.23
N ASP A 612 -37.36 -101.16 -22.61
CA ASP A 612 -38.14 -99.90 -22.62
C ASP A 612 -38.18 -99.23 -21.24
N LEU A 613 -38.37 -100.00 -20.16
CA LEU A 613 -38.41 -99.46 -18.80
C LEU A 613 -37.03 -98.95 -18.35
N ARG A 614 -35.94 -99.63 -18.73
CA ARG A 614 -34.57 -99.13 -18.47
C ARG A 614 -34.26 -97.84 -19.23
N SER A 615 -34.70 -97.75 -20.49
CA SER A 615 -34.59 -96.52 -21.28
C SER A 615 -35.35 -95.35 -20.63
N LYS A 616 -36.58 -95.61 -20.13
CA LYS A 616 -37.40 -94.60 -19.44
C LYS A 616 -36.79 -94.14 -18.11
N ILE A 617 -36.22 -95.06 -17.32
CA ILE A 617 -35.54 -94.72 -16.05
C ILE A 617 -34.34 -93.78 -16.32
N GLY A 618 -33.46 -94.12 -17.27
CA GLY A 618 -32.31 -93.28 -17.62
C GLY A 618 -32.69 -91.93 -18.26
N ALA A 619 -33.88 -91.83 -18.86
CA ALA A 619 -34.43 -90.54 -19.30
C ALA A 619 -34.94 -89.70 -18.13
N THR A 620 -35.63 -90.31 -17.15
CA THR A 620 -36.07 -89.60 -15.94
C THR A 620 -34.91 -89.20 -15.02
N GLU A 621 -33.84 -89.99 -14.93
CA GLU A 621 -32.64 -89.63 -14.17
C GLU A 621 -31.94 -88.40 -14.76
N LYS A 622 -31.90 -88.26 -16.09
CA LYS A 622 -31.40 -87.05 -16.74
C LYS A 622 -32.30 -85.84 -16.52
N ALA A 623 -33.62 -86.01 -16.68
CA ALA A 623 -34.56 -84.93 -16.42
C ALA A 623 -34.48 -84.44 -14.96
N ILE A 624 -34.24 -85.32 -13.98
CA ILE A 624 -34.00 -84.94 -12.58
C ILE A 624 -32.73 -84.08 -12.47
N VAL A 625 -31.60 -84.48 -13.07
CA VAL A 625 -30.37 -83.64 -13.05
C VAL A 625 -30.57 -82.31 -13.76
N GLU A 626 -31.32 -82.28 -14.87
CA GLU A 626 -31.67 -81.05 -15.60
C GLU A 626 -32.53 -80.12 -14.73
N TYR A 627 -33.52 -80.65 -14.00
CA TYR A 627 -34.34 -79.88 -13.05
C TYR A 627 -33.60 -79.47 -11.77
N ASP A 628 -32.69 -80.29 -11.24
CA ASP A 628 -31.84 -79.94 -10.10
C ASP A 628 -30.88 -78.78 -10.49
N GLU A 629 -30.28 -78.86 -11.68
CA GLU A 629 -29.48 -77.77 -12.27
C GLU A 629 -30.31 -76.50 -12.51
N GLU A 630 -31.55 -76.60 -12.98
CA GLU A 630 -32.46 -75.44 -13.10
C GLU A 630 -32.85 -74.88 -11.71
N SER A 631 -33.05 -75.74 -10.72
CA SER A 631 -33.35 -75.32 -9.34
C SER A 631 -32.16 -74.59 -8.70
N GLU A 632 -30.91 -75.04 -8.89
CA GLU A 632 -29.73 -74.32 -8.42
C GLU A 632 -29.57 -72.96 -9.13
N LYS A 633 -29.86 -72.88 -10.43
CA LYS A 633 -29.83 -71.62 -11.19
C LYS A 633 -30.90 -70.65 -10.68
N LEU A 634 -32.13 -71.11 -10.48
CA LEU A 634 -33.23 -70.32 -9.92
C LEU A 634 -32.94 -69.90 -8.47
N GLU A 635 -32.32 -70.75 -7.65
CA GLU A 635 -31.88 -70.39 -6.29
C GLU A 635 -30.72 -69.38 -6.27
N ALA A 636 -29.88 -69.34 -7.30
CA ALA A 636 -28.86 -68.31 -7.44
C ALA A 636 -29.48 -66.98 -7.92
N GLU A 637 -30.48 -67.04 -8.80
CA GLU A 637 -31.20 -65.86 -9.28
C GLU A 637 -32.11 -65.24 -8.20
N THR A 638 -32.82 -66.02 -7.38
CA THR A 638 -33.61 -65.48 -6.26
C THR A 638 -32.72 -64.77 -5.24
N LYS A 639 -31.63 -65.39 -4.78
CA LYS A 639 -30.68 -64.77 -3.84
C LYS A 639 -30.02 -63.51 -4.40
N ARG A 640 -29.84 -63.44 -5.72
CA ARG A 640 -29.40 -62.22 -6.41
C ARG A 640 -30.49 -61.15 -6.43
N LEU A 641 -31.72 -61.51 -6.78
CA LEU A 641 -32.87 -60.60 -6.85
C LEU A 641 -33.28 -60.06 -5.48
N GLU A 642 -33.16 -60.87 -4.42
CA GLU A 642 -33.34 -60.45 -3.01
C GLU A 642 -32.31 -59.38 -2.64
N LYS A 643 -31.02 -59.58 -2.97
CA LYS A 643 -29.99 -58.58 -2.74
C LYS A 643 -30.19 -57.32 -3.58
N ASP A 644 -30.49 -57.46 -4.87
CA ASP A 644 -30.81 -56.34 -5.76
C ASP A 644 -32.08 -55.58 -5.30
N LEU A 645 -32.97 -56.23 -4.53
CA LEU A 645 -34.10 -55.59 -3.85
C LEU A 645 -33.67 -54.87 -2.57
N GLU A 646 -32.85 -55.46 -1.70
CA GLU A 646 -32.32 -54.80 -0.49
C GLU A 646 -31.54 -53.52 -0.85
N ASP A 647 -30.64 -53.58 -1.84
CA ASP A 647 -29.89 -52.41 -2.31
C ASP A 647 -30.83 -51.33 -2.88
N LYS A 648 -31.90 -51.71 -3.58
CA LYS A 648 -32.95 -50.78 -4.03
C LYS A 648 -33.76 -50.19 -2.87
N TYR A 649 -34.05 -50.96 -1.82
CA TYR A 649 -34.74 -50.47 -0.62
C TYR A 649 -33.88 -49.43 0.13
N PHE A 650 -32.58 -49.67 0.30
CA PHE A 650 -31.66 -48.70 0.87
C PHE A 650 -31.56 -47.43 0.02
N ALA A 651 -31.47 -47.56 -1.32
CA ALA A 651 -31.50 -46.42 -2.23
C ALA A 651 -32.81 -45.61 -2.11
N CYS A 652 -33.96 -46.28 -2.06
CA CYS A 652 -35.27 -45.64 -1.86
C CYS A 652 -35.36 -44.92 -0.50
N GLU A 653 -34.84 -45.49 0.58
CA GLU A 653 -34.85 -44.86 1.89
C GLU A 653 -33.93 -43.63 1.95
N ALA A 654 -32.76 -43.69 1.31
CA ALA A 654 -31.85 -42.55 1.17
C ALA A 654 -32.48 -41.40 0.35
N VAL A 655 -33.16 -41.72 -0.76
CA VAL A 655 -33.92 -40.73 -1.55
C VAL A 655 -35.08 -40.14 -0.76
N ARG A 656 -35.83 -40.94 0.01
CA ARG A 656 -36.90 -40.45 0.90
C ARG A 656 -36.36 -39.51 1.98
N LYS A 657 -35.24 -39.83 2.63
CA LYS A 657 -34.56 -38.96 3.60
C LYS A 657 -34.12 -37.64 2.96
N ARG A 658 -33.51 -37.67 1.77
CA ARG A 658 -33.08 -36.48 1.03
C ARG A 658 -34.27 -35.62 0.55
N SER A 659 -35.38 -36.25 0.15
CA SER A 659 -36.63 -35.57 -0.19
C SER A 659 -37.25 -34.86 1.02
N ALA A 660 -37.26 -35.50 2.20
CA ALA A 660 -37.73 -34.87 3.44
C ALA A 660 -36.87 -33.65 3.84
N GLU A 661 -35.55 -33.74 3.69
CA GLU A 661 -34.64 -32.62 3.94
C GLU A 661 -34.87 -31.45 2.95
N LEU A 662 -35.05 -31.75 1.67
CA LEU A 662 -35.39 -30.76 0.62
C LEU A 662 -36.74 -30.09 0.87
N ASN A 663 -37.78 -30.85 1.23
CA ASN A 663 -39.10 -30.30 1.56
C ASN A 663 -39.03 -29.35 2.77
N LYS A 664 -38.23 -29.70 3.79
CA LYS A 664 -37.97 -28.86 4.96
C LYS A 664 -37.18 -27.57 4.63
N GLN A 665 -36.34 -27.60 3.59
CA GLN A 665 -35.68 -26.41 3.06
C GLN A 665 -36.64 -25.54 2.25
N LEU A 666 -37.47 -26.14 1.39
CA LEU A 666 -38.51 -25.46 0.62
C LEU A 666 -39.55 -24.78 1.54
N GLN A 667 -39.94 -25.42 2.65
CA GLN A 667 -40.85 -24.84 3.64
C GLN A 667 -40.28 -23.55 4.26
N LYS A 668 -39.01 -23.55 4.69
CA LYS A 668 -38.30 -22.34 5.17
C LYS A 668 -38.20 -21.24 4.10
N LEU A 669 -38.01 -21.63 2.84
CA LEU A 669 -37.99 -20.68 1.71
C LEU A 669 -39.38 -20.11 1.41
N ALA A 670 -40.46 -20.87 1.64
CA ALA A 670 -41.83 -20.37 1.57
C ALA A 670 -42.16 -19.40 2.73
N GLU A 671 -41.80 -19.77 3.97
CA GLU A 671 -41.95 -18.92 5.16
C GLU A 671 -41.24 -17.57 5.00
N THR A 672 -39.97 -17.59 4.57
CA THR A 672 -39.19 -16.37 4.33
C THR A 672 -39.71 -15.55 3.14
N ARG A 673 -40.16 -16.19 2.05
CA ARG A 673 -40.85 -15.51 0.94
C ARG A 673 -42.14 -14.82 1.41
N GLN A 674 -42.91 -15.46 2.29
CA GLN A 674 -44.15 -14.89 2.84
C GLN A 674 -43.86 -13.72 3.79
N LYS A 675 -42.84 -13.82 4.65
CA LYS A 675 -42.36 -12.72 5.48
C LYS A 675 -41.93 -11.52 4.63
N ASN A 676 -41.11 -11.74 3.60
CA ASN A 676 -40.64 -10.70 2.69
C ASN A 676 -41.79 -10.06 1.89
N LEU A 677 -42.80 -10.82 1.48
CA LEU A 677 -44.00 -10.30 0.81
C LEU A 677 -44.81 -9.38 1.72
N ILE A 678 -45.02 -9.78 2.98
CA ILE A 678 -45.75 -8.97 3.98
C ILE A 678 -44.96 -7.69 4.30
N GLU A 679 -43.63 -7.77 4.44
CA GLU A 679 -42.81 -6.57 4.67
C GLU A 679 -42.82 -5.63 3.44
N LEU A 680 -42.75 -6.16 2.23
CA LEU A 680 -42.86 -5.38 0.99
C LEU A 680 -44.23 -4.68 0.90
N GLN A 681 -45.33 -5.36 1.26
CA GLN A 681 -46.66 -4.74 1.34
C GLN A 681 -46.68 -3.60 2.37
N MET A 682 -46.13 -3.81 3.58
CA MET A 682 -46.02 -2.76 4.60
C MET A 682 -45.23 -1.54 4.10
N ARG A 683 -44.09 -1.76 3.40
CA ARG A 683 -43.28 -0.70 2.79
C ARG A 683 -44.02 0.03 1.66
N GLN A 684 -44.78 -0.68 0.83
CA GLN A 684 -45.63 -0.09 -0.22
C GLN A 684 -46.78 0.74 0.36
N HIS A 685 -47.41 0.28 1.45
CA HIS A 685 -48.41 1.07 2.18
C HIS A 685 -47.80 2.33 2.80
N ALA A 686 -46.58 2.23 3.38
CA ALA A 686 -45.85 3.39 3.87
C ALA A 686 -45.54 4.40 2.75
N SER A 687 -45.05 3.95 1.59
CA SER A 687 -44.83 4.81 0.41
C SER A 687 -46.10 5.60 0.04
N ARG A 688 -47.25 4.92 -0.07
CA ARG A 688 -48.54 5.56 -0.36
C ARG A 688 -48.96 6.58 0.69
N TYR A 689 -48.61 6.41 1.96
CA TYR A 689 -48.84 7.43 2.99
C TYR A 689 -47.90 8.64 2.84
N TRP A 690 -46.61 8.43 2.50
CA TRP A 690 -45.68 9.52 2.20
C TRP A 690 -46.09 10.30 0.93
N GLU A 691 -46.56 9.60 -0.11
CA GLU A 691 -47.13 10.20 -1.32
C GLU A 691 -48.38 11.04 -1.00
N GLN A 692 -49.28 10.57 -0.13
CA GLN A 692 -50.45 11.32 0.34
C GLN A 692 -50.08 12.53 1.21
N LEU A 693 -49.00 12.45 1.99
CA LEU A 693 -48.44 13.58 2.76
C LEU A 693 -47.88 14.65 1.81
N LEU A 694 -47.06 14.26 0.84
CA LEU A 694 -46.52 15.16 -0.19
C LEU A 694 -47.61 15.81 -1.05
N ALA A 695 -48.69 15.07 -1.36
CA ALA A 695 -49.84 15.60 -2.08
C ALA A 695 -50.79 16.47 -1.21
N GLY A 696 -50.50 16.66 0.09
CA GLY A 696 -51.32 17.43 1.02
C GLY A 696 -52.68 16.80 1.36
N ARG A 697 -52.93 15.54 0.98
CA ARG A 697 -54.22 14.85 1.15
C ARG A 697 -54.30 14.00 2.42
N TYR A 698 -53.16 13.78 3.09
CA TYR A 698 -53.09 12.97 4.30
C TYR A 698 -53.72 13.69 5.51
N ARG A 699 -54.81 13.13 6.04
CA ARG A 699 -55.46 13.57 7.28
C ARG A 699 -54.88 12.79 8.46
N ARG A 700 -54.22 13.48 9.40
CA ARG A 700 -53.72 12.87 10.65
C ARG A 700 -54.88 12.23 11.42
N LEU A 701 -54.79 10.93 11.67
CA LEU A 701 -55.80 10.17 12.42
C LEU A 701 -55.87 10.60 13.89
N CYS A 702 -54.73 10.93 14.48
CA CYS A 702 -54.62 11.53 15.82
C CYS A 702 -54.10 12.98 15.70
N PRO A 703 -54.88 14.01 16.10
CA PRO A 703 -54.42 15.40 16.05
C PRO A 703 -53.38 15.77 17.12
N THR A 704 -53.39 15.09 18.27
CA THR A 704 -52.53 15.39 19.44
C THR A 704 -51.52 14.28 19.69
N ARG A 705 -50.33 14.62 20.25
CA ARG A 705 -49.27 13.64 20.59
C ARG A 705 -49.77 12.58 21.57
N GLN A 706 -50.51 12.98 22.60
CA GLN A 706 -51.13 12.07 23.56
C GLN A 706 -52.14 11.11 22.90
N GLY A 707 -52.98 11.59 21.98
CA GLY A 707 -53.92 10.73 21.25
C GLY A 707 -53.21 9.69 20.38
N ALA A 708 -52.08 10.07 19.76
CA ALA A 708 -51.24 9.15 19.00
C ALA A 708 -50.57 8.10 19.91
N GLN A 709 -50.12 8.48 21.10
CA GLN A 709 -49.57 7.56 22.10
C GLN A 709 -50.63 6.56 22.59
N SER A 710 -51.84 7.02 22.96
CA SER A 710 -52.91 6.12 23.41
C SER A 710 -53.42 5.18 22.32
N GLU A 711 -53.46 5.58 21.04
CA GLU A 711 -53.73 4.63 19.95
C GLU A 711 -52.54 3.69 19.71
N ARG A 712 -51.28 4.11 19.87
CA ARG A 712 -50.11 3.22 19.78
C ARG A 712 -50.15 2.14 20.87
N GLU A 713 -50.35 2.53 22.12
CA GLU A 713 -50.58 1.62 23.26
C GLU A 713 -51.73 0.64 22.98
N ARG A 714 -52.85 1.12 22.41
CA ARG A 714 -53.99 0.31 22.02
C ARG A 714 -53.66 -0.71 20.93
N GLN A 715 -52.81 -0.37 19.95
CA GLN A 715 -52.35 -1.31 18.93
C GLN A 715 -51.33 -2.31 19.50
N ILE A 716 -50.39 -1.88 20.36
CA ILE A 716 -49.47 -2.78 21.08
C ILE A 716 -50.26 -3.79 21.93
N GLY A 717 -51.28 -3.32 22.67
CA GLY A 717 -52.20 -4.18 23.43
C GLY A 717 -52.97 -5.18 22.55
N ARG A 718 -53.41 -4.77 21.35
CA ARG A 718 -54.01 -5.67 20.35
C ARG A 718 -53.02 -6.70 19.81
N THR A 719 -51.77 -6.31 19.54
CA THR A 719 -50.72 -7.22 19.07
C THR A 719 -50.37 -8.26 20.14
N ARG A 720 -50.22 -7.84 21.41
CA ARG A 720 -50.05 -8.75 22.56
C ARG A 720 -51.26 -9.68 22.76
N ALA A 721 -52.49 -9.19 22.57
CA ALA A 721 -53.69 -10.02 22.60
C ALA A 721 -53.78 -11.02 21.43
N MET A 722 -53.36 -10.64 20.22
CA MET A 722 -53.30 -11.54 19.07
C MET A 722 -52.23 -12.62 19.25
N LEU A 723 -51.06 -12.30 19.82
CA LEU A 723 -50.09 -13.33 20.23
C LEU A 723 -50.69 -14.30 21.24
N ALA A 724 -51.33 -13.81 22.31
CA ALA A 724 -51.97 -14.69 23.30
C ALA A 724 -53.06 -15.61 22.71
N VAL A 725 -53.70 -15.21 21.60
CA VAL A 725 -54.61 -16.08 20.83
C VAL A 725 -53.85 -17.10 19.98
N VAL A 726 -52.75 -16.71 19.31
CA VAL A 726 -51.90 -17.63 18.54
C VAL A 726 -51.20 -18.65 19.46
N ASP A 727 -50.70 -18.23 20.63
CA ASP A 727 -50.13 -19.11 21.64
C ASP A 727 -51.17 -20.14 22.11
N ARG A 728 -52.40 -19.71 22.44
CA ARG A 728 -53.50 -20.63 22.79
C ARG A 728 -53.79 -21.60 21.65
N LEU A 729 -54.03 -21.12 20.43
CA LEU A 729 -54.31 -21.97 19.27
C LEU A 729 -53.19 -22.96 18.97
N THR A 730 -51.92 -22.60 19.17
CA THR A 730 -50.78 -23.53 18.98
C THR A 730 -50.56 -24.50 20.15
N THR A 731 -51.12 -24.22 21.34
CA THR A 731 -51.22 -25.21 22.44
C THR A 731 -52.44 -26.12 22.32
N GLU A 732 -53.58 -25.60 21.86
CA GLU A 732 -54.83 -26.35 21.71
C GLU A 732 -54.84 -27.23 20.44
N PHE A 733 -54.19 -26.79 19.36
CA PHE A 733 -54.13 -27.51 18.08
C PHE A 733 -52.67 -27.67 17.58
N PRO A 734 -51.91 -28.66 18.11
CA PRO A 734 -50.49 -28.86 17.75
C PRO A 734 -50.21 -29.09 16.25
N ALA A 735 -51.19 -29.55 15.48
CA ALA A 735 -51.07 -29.70 14.03
C ALA A 735 -50.93 -28.35 13.29
N ILE A 736 -51.67 -27.32 13.74
CA ILE A 736 -51.71 -25.98 13.11
C ILE A 736 -50.51 -25.12 13.57
N LYS A 737 -49.69 -25.64 14.49
CA LYS A 737 -48.47 -24.98 14.99
C LYS A 737 -47.44 -24.68 13.90
N GLN A 738 -47.44 -25.43 12.80
CA GLN A 738 -46.56 -25.15 11.66
C GLN A 738 -47.05 -23.90 10.89
N ASP A 739 -48.33 -23.89 10.48
CA ASP A 739 -48.92 -22.79 9.70
C ASP A 739 -48.93 -21.46 10.47
N LEU A 740 -49.19 -21.50 11.79
CA LEU A 740 -49.22 -20.33 12.65
C LEU A 740 -47.83 -19.80 13.05
N SER A 741 -46.75 -20.54 12.78
CA SER A 741 -45.39 -20.15 13.19
C SER A 741 -44.93 -18.83 12.55
N ALA A 742 -45.24 -18.61 11.27
CA ALA A 742 -44.94 -17.37 10.57
C ALA A 742 -45.75 -16.18 11.12
N ALA A 743 -47.02 -16.40 11.49
CA ALA A 743 -47.86 -15.37 12.11
C ALA A 743 -47.35 -14.99 13.50
N TRP A 744 -46.90 -15.97 14.30
CA TRP A 744 -46.27 -15.77 15.59
C TRP A 744 -45.01 -14.91 15.47
N GLN A 745 -44.06 -15.31 14.61
CA GLN A 745 -42.80 -14.57 14.40
C GLN A 745 -43.04 -13.12 13.93
N ILE A 746 -44.00 -12.89 13.03
CA ILE A 746 -44.30 -11.54 12.53
C ILE A 746 -44.93 -10.65 13.62
N LEU A 747 -45.65 -11.23 14.58
CA LEU A 747 -46.22 -10.49 15.71
C LEU A 747 -45.18 -10.24 16.82
N THR A 748 -44.24 -11.18 17.08
CA THR A 748 -43.13 -10.96 18.03
C THR A 748 -42.15 -9.91 17.50
N ASP A 749 -41.72 -10.01 16.24
CA ASP A 749 -40.81 -9.04 15.60
C ASP A 749 -41.37 -7.61 15.66
N LYS A 750 -42.70 -7.46 15.53
CA LYS A 750 -43.37 -6.15 15.61
C LYS A 750 -43.38 -5.58 17.03
N LEU A 751 -43.52 -6.41 18.06
CA LEU A 751 -43.39 -5.93 19.45
C LEU A 751 -41.96 -5.53 19.76
N GLU A 752 -40.96 -6.32 19.35
CA GLU A 752 -39.56 -5.93 19.52
C GLU A 752 -39.20 -4.62 18.81
N GLN A 753 -39.79 -4.33 17.65
CA GLN A 753 -39.57 -3.07 16.93
C GLN A 753 -40.24 -1.86 17.62
N GLU A 754 -41.43 -2.03 18.18
CA GLU A 754 -42.09 -0.99 18.99
C GLU A 754 -41.32 -0.74 20.29
N GLU A 755 -40.93 -1.78 21.03
CA GLU A 755 -40.20 -1.67 22.30
C GLU A 755 -38.79 -1.05 22.11
N ARG A 756 -38.10 -1.35 20.99
CA ARG A 756 -36.83 -0.68 20.63
C ARG A 756 -37.02 0.80 20.25
N THR A 757 -38.15 1.19 19.67
CA THR A 757 -38.42 2.59 19.32
C THR A 757 -38.91 3.41 20.51
N GLU A 758 -39.61 2.81 21.47
CA GLU A 758 -39.88 3.43 22.78
C GLU A 758 -38.57 3.79 23.51
N MET A 759 -37.55 2.91 23.51
CA MET A 759 -36.26 3.24 24.12
C MET A 759 -35.57 4.44 23.45
N HIS A 760 -35.52 4.50 22.12
CA HIS A 760 -34.94 5.66 21.43
C HIS A 760 -35.75 6.96 21.58
N GLU A 761 -37.07 6.90 21.74
CA GLU A 761 -37.88 8.08 22.10
C GLU A 761 -37.66 8.53 23.54
N SER A 762 -37.29 7.61 24.46
CA SER A 762 -36.89 7.98 25.82
C SER A 762 -35.51 8.67 25.86
N ASP A 763 -34.51 8.11 25.17
CA ASP A 763 -33.16 8.71 25.05
C ASP A 763 -33.21 10.14 24.48
N THR A 764 -33.99 10.34 23.40
CA THR A 764 -34.16 11.64 22.73
C THR A 764 -35.09 12.61 23.44
N SER A 765 -35.57 12.27 24.64
CA SER A 765 -36.30 13.17 25.54
C SER A 765 -35.50 13.59 26.77
N ALA A 766 -34.26 13.08 26.93
CA ALA A 766 -33.34 13.41 28.00
C ALA A 766 -32.26 14.45 27.62
N THR A 767 -32.39 15.07 26.43
CA THR A 767 -31.51 16.10 25.86
C THR A 767 -32.31 17.29 25.32
#